data_AF-A0A0E9LWJ2-F1
#
_entry.id   AF-A0A0E9LWJ2-F1
#
_cell.length_a   1.000
_cell.length_b   1.000
_cell.length_c   1.000
_cell.angle_alpha   90.00
_cell.angle_beta   90.00
_cell.angle_gamma   90.00
#
_symmetry.space_group_name_H-M   'P 1'
#
loop_
_entity.id
_entity.type
_entity.pdbx_description
1 polymer ?
#
loop_
_entity_poly.entity_id
_entity_poly.type
_entity_poly.pdbx_seq_one_letter_code
_entity_poly.pdbx_strand_id
1 'polypeptide(L)'
;MSQGINNNTILSMLLDVDRNVWLGLDNGLTYVKTHSPFRYIADISGQLGASYDATLFGPYLYIGTNHGLFYTAASQNQTSKNNFTFVEGTQGQVWDLSIHDQQLFCGHNNGTFIIDQPGEAPRWTSPVAGGWNLQPINSDWMVQGTYVGLAFYRKNERGQWNFSHHAQGLQEPIRFVAVHSQEVLWASHNQKGVYKVIMEANRPQLKRVVYYGKEDGFPEDYNIHVFTIRGRIVFTTSAGIYTYDEINDEIVPFEKINEQLANYQGFYRIIEIERHQYWFISSDRAHLFQIDSEFNLSEMSSFMTPSDLIIENYENISTLGHLASLTMDNGLVLFSNESLSHQSEAIPRIQLTQVVAETGNARRNYQLSTDSTQVHSLKANQNNLHFTFTNASYDALPQFYQVRLKGLEQDWSAPQSIGHQSYNNLPPGTYEFYVRVASAPLSQKLLYQFRIQKPWYLTNWALAAYVALLLGLLKVSLLLHSAHLQKQKKELESEKQQELQHLKILSEQKIMSLEKERLEQEVLHKSHEIGTSALRLANKNQLLESLKEGILQIKKAPDTQKAAIAKLVRLIDSNLNSNDDWLLFETNFNHINSKFYEHLSEKYPHLSSNDLRFCAFLKMNLSTKELSALLNVSVRSLELKRYRLRKKLELSHEENLTDFLLSISS
;
A
#
# COMPACT_ATOMS: atom_id res chain seq x y z
N MET A 1 -9.66 -37.88 -41.17
CA MET A 1 -10.91 -37.10 -40.94
C MET A 1 -12.05 -37.74 -41.71
N SER A 2 -13.25 -37.94 -41.15
CA SER A 2 -14.42 -38.36 -41.92
C SER A 2 -14.93 -37.21 -42.80
N GLN A 3 -15.31 -37.44 -44.07
CA GLN A 3 -16.04 -36.43 -44.86
C GLN A 3 -17.48 -36.36 -44.35
N GLY A 4 -17.73 -35.57 -43.32
CA GLY A 4 -19.06 -35.39 -42.78
C GLY A 4 -19.09 -34.93 -41.34
N ILE A 5 -20.31 -34.77 -40.85
CA ILE A 5 -20.59 -34.42 -39.46
C ILE A 5 -20.31 -35.65 -38.58
N ASN A 6 -19.86 -35.44 -37.35
CA ASN A 6 -19.47 -36.51 -36.43
C ASN A 6 -20.61 -37.48 -36.05
N ASN A 7 -21.86 -37.14 -36.37
CA ASN A 7 -23.03 -37.97 -36.17
C ASN A 7 -24.07 -37.68 -37.26
N ASN A 8 -24.86 -38.68 -37.62
CA ASN A 8 -25.94 -38.57 -38.62
C ASN A 8 -27.21 -37.93 -38.03
N THR A 9 -27.36 -37.91 -36.71
CA THR A 9 -28.50 -37.28 -36.02
C THR A 9 -28.13 -35.87 -35.57
N ILE A 10 -28.90 -34.88 -36.03
CA ILE A 10 -28.83 -33.50 -35.58
C ILE A 10 -30.08 -33.21 -34.74
N LEU A 11 -29.90 -32.94 -33.46
CA LEU A 11 -30.96 -32.64 -32.49
C LEU A 11 -31.27 -31.14 -32.42
N SER A 12 -30.28 -30.29 -32.67
CA SER A 12 -30.43 -28.85 -32.67
C SER A 12 -29.43 -28.17 -33.59
N MET A 13 -29.76 -26.95 -34.01
CA MET A 13 -28.91 -26.13 -34.86
C MET A 13 -29.02 -24.67 -34.43
N LEU A 14 -27.88 -23.98 -34.36
CA LEU A 14 -27.78 -22.58 -33.99
C LEU A 14 -26.79 -21.87 -34.91
N LEU A 15 -27.14 -20.67 -35.35
CA LEU A 15 -26.24 -19.79 -36.08
C LEU A 15 -25.62 -18.79 -35.10
N ASP A 16 -24.29 -18.69 -35.08
CA ASP A 16 -23.61 -17.71 -34.22
C ASP A 16 -23.54 -16.31 -34.87
N VAL A 17 -22.97 -15.36 -34.12
CA VAL A 17 -22.83 -13.95 -34.53
C VAL A 17 -21.94 -13.76 -35.76
N ASP A 18 -21.06 -14.71 -36.04
CA ASP A 18 -20.15 -14.71 -37.19
C ASP A 18 -20.71 -15.57 -38.34
N ARG A 19 -21.98 -15.98 -38.22
CA ARG A 19 -22.73 -16.81 -39.17
C ARG A 19 -22.15 -18.22 -39.35
N ASN A 20 -21.41 -18.74 -38.37
CA ASN A 20 -21.02 -20.14 -38.34
C ASN A 20 -22.13 -20.98 -37.69
N VAL A 21 -22.16 -22.27 -38.00
CA VAL A 21 -23.25 -23.16 -37.60
C VAL A 21 -22.79 -24.10 -36.50
N TRP A 22 -23.52 -24.11 -35.39
CA TRP A 22 -23.39 -25.06 -34.30
C TRP A 22 -24.45 -26.13 -34.42
N LEU A 23 -24.04 -27.40 -34.39
CA LEU A 23 -24.92 -28.56 -34.47
C LEU A 23 -24.87 -29.33 -33.15
N GLY A 24 -26.03 -29.48 -32.51
CA GLY A 24 -26.22 -30.41 -31.41
C GLY A 24 -26.47 -31.80 -31.96
N LEU A 25 -25.62 -32.75 -31.61
CA LEU A 25 -25.66 -34.14 -32.07
C LEU A 25 -26.09 -35.07 -30.93
N ASP A 26 -26.45 -36.32 -31.25
CA ASP A 26 -26.70 -37.36 -30.23
C ASP A 26 -25.48 -37.55 -29.31
N ASN A 27 -24.27 -37.33 -29.84
CA ASN A 27 -23.02 -37.39 -29.08
C ASN A 27 -22.16 -36.16 -29.35
N GLY A 28 -22.45 -35.07 -28.62
CA GLY A 28 -21.62 -33.87 -28.58
C GLY A 28 -22.08 -32.73 -29.49
N LEU A 29 -21.14 -31.84 -29.79
CA LEU A 29 -21.36 -30.63 -30.58
C LEU A 29 -20.43 -30.64 -31.80
N THR A 30 -20.91 -30.16 -32.94
CA THR A 30 -20.08 -29.87 -34.11
C THR A 30 -20.17 -28.39 -34.46
N TYR A 31 -19.02 -27.75 -34.59
CA TYR A 31 -18.87 -26.41 -35.13
C TYR A 31 -18.56 -26.49 -36.62
N VAL A 32 -19.39 -25.87 -37.45
CA VAL A 32 -19.26 -25.82 -38.91
C VAL A 32 -18.96 -24.38 -39.31
N LYS A 33 -17.72 -24.15 -39.72
CA LYS A 33 -17.28 -22.87 -40.27
C LYS A 33 -17.88 -22.68 -41.67
N THR A 34 -18.67 -21.63 -41.86
CA THR A 34 -19.41 -21.41 -43.12
C THR A 34 -18.60 -20.66 -44.16
N HIS A 35 -17.59 -19.90 -43.74
CA HIS A 35 -16.72 -19.09 -44.62
C HIS A 35 -15.25 -19.46 -44.45
N SER A 36 -14.91 -20.74 -44.67
CA SER A 36 -13.51 -21.19 -44.73
C SER A 36 -12.88 -20.78 -46.07
N PRO A 37 -11.72 -20.12 -46.10
CA PRO A 37 -10.97 -19.87 -47.33
C PRO A 37 -10.29 -21.16 -47.85
N PHE A 38 -10.28 -22.20 -47.01
CA PHE A 38 -9.65 -23.48 -47.27
C PHE A 38 -10.65 -24.51 -47.73
N ARG A 39 -10.27 -25.23 -48.79
CA ARG A 39 -10.92 -26.41 -49.30
C ARG A 39 -9.96 -27.59 -49.17
N TYR A 40 -10.41 -28.67 -48.56
CA TYR A 40 -9.56 -29.84 -48.31
C TYR A 40 -9.79 -30.92 -49.36
N ILE A 41 -8.69 -31.42 -49.93
CA ILE A 41 -8.63 -32.69 -50.65
C ILE A 41 -7.98 -33.68 -49.69
N ALA A 42 -8.77 -34.34 -48.86
CA ALA A 42 -8.28 -35.32 -47.90
C ALA A 42 -8.47 -36.75 -48.41
N ASP A 43 -7.42 -37.55 -48.31
CA ASP A 43 -7.47 -38.98 -48.52
C ASP A 43 -7.76 -39.71 -47.20
N ILE A 44 -8.94 -40.32 -47.14
CA ILE A 44 -9.39 -41.10 -46.00
C ILE A 44 -9.04 -42.57 -46.15
N SER A 45 -8.83 -43.01 -47.40
CA SER A 45 -8.49 -44.40 -47.68
C SER A 45 -7.05 -44.74 -47.30
N GLY A 46 -6.18 -43.73 -47.18
CA GLY A 46 -4.75 -43.88 -46.91
C GLY A 46 -3.95 -44.31 -48.14
N GLN A 47 -4.55 -44.28 -49.34
CA GLN A 47 -3.89 -44.62 -50.60
C GLN A 47 -2.87 -43.56 -51.06
N LEU A 48 -3.22 -42.27 -51.02
CA LEU A 48 -2.32 -41.16 -51.37
C LEU A 48 -1.15 -41.08 -50.39
N GLY A 49 -1.43 -41.17 -49.09
CA GLY A 49 -0.46 -40.88 -48.04
C GLY A 49 -0.18 -39.38 -47.89
N ALA A 50 1.02 -39.06 -47.39
CA ALA A 50 1.48 -37.72 -47.11
C ALA A 50 1.98 -37.03 -48.38
N SER A 51 1.47 -35.83 -48.67
CA SER A 51 1.80 -35.06 -49.88
C SER A 51 2.98 -34.11 -49.64
N TYR A 52 3.80 -33.91 -50.67
CA TYR A 52 5.01 -33.08 -50.58
C TYR A 52 5.10 -32.04 -51.70
N ASP A 53 4.42 -32.29 -52.81
CA ASP A 53 4.27 -31.29 -53.87
C ASP A 53 3.01 -31.56 -54.70
N ALA A 54 2.52 -30.54 -55.39
CA ALA A 54 1.40 -30.63 -56.31
C ALA A 54 1.58 -29.65 -57.47
N THR A 55 1.17 -30.06 -58.67
CA THR A 55 1.24 -29.18 -59.84
C THR A 55 0.16 -29.48 -60.86
N LEU A 56 -0.25 -28.47 -61.62
CA LEU A 56 -1.11 -28.64 -62.78
C LEU A 56 -0.26 -28.84 -64.03
N PHE A 57 -0.47 -29.97 -64.72
CA PHE A 57 0.19 -30.24 -65.99
C PHE A 57 -0.82 -30.76 -67.01
N GLY A 58 -1.03 -29.98 -68.06
CA GLY A 58 -2.12 -30.20 -69.00
C GLY A 58 -3.49 -30.13 -68.29
N PRO A 59 -4.42 -31.08 -68.56
CA PRO A 59 -5.74 -31.10 -67.92
C PRO A 59 -5.75 -31.89 -66.60
N TYR A 60 -4.59 -32.14 -65.97
CA TYR A 60 -4.48 -32.97 -64.77
C TYR A 60 -3.81 -32.24 -63.61
N LEU A 61 -4.25 -32.55 -62.40
CA LEU A 61 -3.52 -32.26 -61.17
C LEU A 61 -2.68 -33.49 -60.82
N TYR A 62 -1.40 -33.26 -60.61
CA TYR A 62 -0.46 -34.24 -60.09
C TYR A 62 -0.16 -33.94 -58.63
N ILE A 63 -0.06 -34.98 -57.80
CA ILE A 63 0.30 -34.90 -56.38
C ILE A 63 1.44 -35.89 -56.13
N GLY A 64 2.57 -35.36 -55.69
CA GLY A 64 3.70 -36.15 -55.23
C GLY A 64 3.55 -36.49 -53.76
N THR A 65 3.57 -37.78 -53.43
CA THR A 65 3.42 -38.27 -52.05
C THR A 65 4.56 -39.19 -51.63
N ASN A 66 4.50 -39.67 -50.38
CA ASN A 66 5.40 -40.71 -49.87
C ASN A 66 5.14 -42.11 -50.48
N HIS A 67 4.02 -42.31 -51.17
CA HIS A 67 3.69 -43.59 -51.83
C HIS A 67 3.99 -43.57 -53.34
N GLY A 68 3.93 -42.38 -53.96
CA GLY A 68 4.40 -42.15 -55.32
C GLY A 68 3.74 -40.94 -55.94
N LEU A 69 3.68 -40.91 -57.27
CA LEU A 69 3.00 -39.86 -58.00
C LEU A 69 1.57 -40.28 -58.31
N PHE A 70 0.62 -39.42 -57.96
CA PHE A 70 -0.80 -39.61 -58.29
C PHE A 70 -1.29 -38.49 -59.20
N TYR A 71 -2.31 -38.77 -59.99
CA TYR A 71 -2.97 -37.76 -60.80
C TYR A 71 -4.49 -37.88 -60.79
N THR A 72 -5.17 -36.78 -61.06
CA THR A 72 -6.61 -36.72 -61.27
C THR A 72 -6.95 -35.62 -62.26
N ALA A 73 -8.13 -35.67 -62.87
CA ALA A 73 -8.57 -34.60 -63.77
C ALA A 73 -8.63 -33.26 -63.02
N ALA A 74 -8.01 -32.22 -63.59
CA ALA A 74 -8.12 -30.87 -63.09
C ALA A 74 -9.54 -30.37 -63.35
N SER A 75 -10.29 -30.11 -62.28
CA SER A 75 -11.64 -29.55 -62.33
C SER A 75 -11.67 -28.29 -61.48
N GLN A 76 -12.38 -27.26 -61.95
CA GLN A 76 -12.66 -26.06 -61.13
C GLN A 76 -13.33 -26.44 -59.79
N ASN A 77 -14.04 -27.58 -59.75
CA ASN A 77 -14.63 -28.14 -58.55
C ASN A 77 -13.88 -29.37 -58.07
N GLN A 78 -12.59 -29.27 -57.80
CA GLN A 78 -11.77 -30.38 -57.31
C GLN A 78 -12.27 -30.89 -55.95
N THR A 79 -13.09 -31.95 -55.94
CA THR A 79 -13.70 -32.47 -54.71
C THR A 79 -12.80 -33.49 -54.01
N SER A 80 -13.01 -33.66 -52.72
CA SER A 80 -12.43 -34.71 -51.90
C SER A 80 -12.85 -36.14 -52.31
N LYS A 81 -13.73 -36.29 -53.31
CA LYS A 81 -14.11 -37.57 -53.95
C LYS A 81 -13.33 -37.86 -55.24
N ASN A 82 -12.34 -37.04 -55.58
CA ASN A 82 -11.55 -37.29 -56.78
C ASN A 82 -10.80 -38.61 -56.63
N ASN A 83 -11.07 -39.56 -57.53
CA ASN A 83 -10.31 -40.80 -57.61
C ASN A 83 -8.92 -40.47 -58.14
N PHE A 84 -7.94 -40.48 -57.25
CA PHE A 84 -6.53 -40.35 -57.61
C PHE A 84 -6.06 -41.65 -58.22
N THR A 85 -5.45 -41.54 -59.40
CA THR A 85 -4.86 -42.68 -60.11
C THR A 85 -3.36 -42.65 -59.88
N PHE A 86 -2.80 -43.78 -59.47
CA PHE A 86 -1.37 -43.95 -59.28
C PHE A 86 -0.64 -43.98 -60.63
N VAL A 87 0.52 -43.33 -60.73
CA VAL A 87 1.39 -43.40 -61.91
C VAL A 87 2.35 -44.57 -61.74
N GLU A 88 2.11 -45.67 -62.47
CA GLU A 88 2.94 -46.87 -62.38
C GLU A 88 4.42 -46.59 -62.66
N GLY A 89 5.31 -47.16 -61.84
CA GLY A 89 6.75 -46.92 -61.90
C GLY A 89 7.25 -45.76 -61.04
N THR A 90 6.36 -45.06 -60.33
CA THR A 90 6.72 -43.98 -59.39
C THR A 90 6.62 -44.40 -57.91
N GLN A 91 6.67 -45.70 -57.62
CA GLN A 91 6.56 -46.21 -56.24
C GLN A 91 7.69 -45.67 -55.37
N GLY A 92 7.32 -44.95 -54.32
CA GLY A 92 8.24 -44.34 -53.38
C GLY A 92 7.92 -42.87 -53.10
N GLN A 93 8.92 -42.16 -52.61
CA GLN A 93 8.74 -40.80 -52.11
C GLN A 93 9.03 -39.78 -53.22
N VAL A 94 8.02 -39.01 -53.60
CA VAL A 94 8.13 -37.84 -54.49
C VAL A 94 8.35 -36.60 -53.65
N TRP A 95 9.32 -35.77 -54.00
CA TRP A 95 9.71 -34.58 -53.24
C TRP A 95 9.49 -33.25 -53.97
N ASP A 96 9.52 -33.27 -55.30
CA ASP A 96 9.54 -32.08 -56.14
C ASP A 96 8.78 -32.38 -57.45
N LEU A 97 7.85 -31.49 -57.80
CA LEU A 97 7.15 -31.49 -59.07
C LEU A 97 7.36 -30.14 -59.74
N SER A 98 8.17 -30.13 -60.79
CA SER A 98 8.57 -28.90 -61.49
C SER A 98 8.32 -29.03 -62.99
N ILE A 99 7.92 -27.92 -63.61
CA ILE A 99 7.63 -27.88 -65.05
C ILE A 99 8.66 -26.99 -65.73
N HIS A 100 9.45 -27.59 -66.62
CA HIS A 100 10.43 -26.87 -67.42
C HIS A 100 10.27 -27.26 -68.89
N ASP A 101 10.17 -26.25 -69.77
CA ASP A 101 10.00 -26.48 -71.21
C ASP A 101 8.87 -27.46 -71.56
N GLN A 102 7.70 -27.27 -70.92
CA GLN A 102 6.52 -28.12 -71.08
C GLN A 102 6.73 -29.60 -70.75
N GLN A 103 7.78 -29.93 -69.99
CA GLN A 103 8.04 -31.27 -69.45
C GLN A 103 7.82 -31.25 -67.94
N LEU A 104 7.06 -32.22 -67.43
CA LEU A 104 6.86 -32.41 -65.99
C LEU A 104 7.97 -33.28 -65.42
N PHE A 105 8.76 -32.71 -64.53
CA PHE A 105 9.77 -33.40 -63.75
C PHE A 105 9.18 -33.88 -62.44
N CYS A 106 9.54 -35.11 -62.08
CA CYS A 106 9.19 -35.73 -60.81
C CYS A 106 10.50 -36.10 -60.10
N GLY A 107 10.89 -35.27 -59.12
CA GLY A 107 12.00 -35.52 -58.23
C GLY A 107 11.60 -36.55 -57.19
N HIS A 108 12.30 -37.67 -57.17
CA HIS A 108 11.92 -38.87 -56.42
C HIS A 108 13.11 -39.41 -55.60
N ASN A 109 12.83 -40.21 -54.57
CA ASN A 109 13.88 -40.79 -53.71
C ASN A 109 14.88 -41.68 -54.49
N ASN A 110 14.46 -42.32 -55.58
CA ASN A 110 15.31 -43.18 -56.39
C ASN A 110 15.97 -42.48 -57.60
N GLY A 111 15.62 -41.22 -57.89
CA GLY A 111 16.04 -40.57 -59.13
C GLY A 111 15.13 -39.41 -59.51
N THR A 112 15.31 -38.93 -60.74
CA THR A 112 14.40 -37.93 -61.33
C THR A 112 13.80 -38.48 -62.60
N PHE A 113 12.48 -38.34 -62.71
CA PHE A 113 11.69 -38.82 -63.83
C PHE A 113 11.14 -37.66 -64.65
N ILE A 114 10.89 -37.90 -65.93
CA ILE A 114 9.98 -37.08 -66.73
C ILE A 114 8.67 -37.84 -66.94
N ILE A 115 7.56 -37.14 -66.74
CA ILE A 115 6.21 -37.63 -66.96
C ILE A 115 5.74 -37.06 -68.31
N ASP A 116 5.86 -37.86 -69.36
CA ASP A 116 5.51 -37.45 -70.72
C ASP A 116 3.98 -37.45 -70.93
N GLN A 117 3.27 -38.45 -70.38
CA GLN A 117 1.80 -38.55 -70.44
C GLN A 117 1.19 -39.12 -69.14
N PRO A 118 -0.06 -38.76 -68.83
CA PRO A 118 -0.79 -39.31 -67.69
C PRO A 118 -1.01 -40.82 -67.85
N GLY A 119 -0.58 -41.60 -66.84
CA GLY A 119 -0.76 -43.05 -66.82
C GLY A 119 0.28 -43.85 -67.64
N GLU A 120 1.21 -43.18 -68.33
CA GLU A 120 2.37 -43.86 -68.91
C GLU A 120 3.49 -44.02 -67.87
N ALA A 121 4.34 -45.03 -68.07
CA ALA A 121 5.48 -45.24 -67.20
C ALA A 121 6.45 -44.05 -67.29
N PRO A 122 7.02 -43.59 -66.16
CA PRO A 122 7.96 -42.47 -66.14
C PRO A 122 9.20 -42.76 -66.98
N ARG A 123 9.67 -41.75 -67.72
CA ARG A 123 10.96 -41.81 -68.39
C ARG A 123 12.07 -41.44 -67.40
N TRP A 124 12.95 -42.39 -67.13
CA TRP A 124 14.11 -42.15 -66.28
C TRP A 124 15.03 -41.11 -66.91
N THR A 125 15.25 -40.00 -66.19
CA THR A 125 16.20 -38.99 -66.63
C THR A 125 17.47 -39.04 -65.82
N SER A 126 17.41 -39.22 -64.51
CA SER A 126 18.57 -39.30 -63.63
C SER A 126 18.47 -40.48 -62.66
N PRO A 127 19.55 -41.27 -62.48
CA PRO A 127 19.62 -42.32 -61.46
C PRO A 127 20.11 -41.80 -60.10
N VAL A 128 20.36 -40.49 -59.94
CA VAL A 128 20.89 -39.92 -58.69
C VAL A 128 19.76 -39.83 -57.66
N ALA A 129 19.93 -40.51 -56.53
CA ALA A 129 18.91 -40.64 -55.50
C ALA A 129 18.52 -39.29 -54.85
N GLY A 130 17.22 -39.08 -54.66
CA GLY A 130 16.66 -38.00 -53.86
C GLY A 130 16.52 -36.67 -54.58
N GLY A 131 15.87 -36.63 -55.75
CA GLY A 131 15.70 -35.40 -56.51
C GLY A 131 14.92 -34.32 -55.75
N TRP A 132 15.62 -33.27 -55.30
CA TRP A 132 15.09 -32.10 -54.60
C TRP A 132 15.29 -30.83 -55.43
N ASN A 133 14.28 -29.95 -55.46
CA ASN A 133 14.40 -28.56 -55.91
C ASN A 133 15.21 -28.39 -57.21
N LEU A 134 14.60 -28.74 -58.35
CA LEU A 134 15.20 -28.52 -59.66
C LEU A 134 15.16 -27.02 -60.02
N GLN A 135 16.29 -26.48 -60.50
CA GLN A 135 16.45 -25.07 -60.82
C GLN A 135 17.15 -24.86 -62.17
N PRO A 136 16.67 -23.93 -63.01
CA PRO A 136 17.36 -23.58 -64.25
C PRO A 136 18.62 -22.74 -63.97
N ILE A 137 19.73 -23.10 -64.61
CA ILE A 137 20.94 -22.27 -64.64
C ILE A 137 20.86 -21.27 -65.79
N ASN A 138 20.46 -21.76 -66.96
CA ASN A 138 20.27 -21.00 -68.19
C ASN A 138 19.32 -21.79 -69.14
N SER A 139 19.25 -21.43 -70.42
CA SER A 139 18.38 -22.10 -71.40
C SER A 139 18.74 -23.56 -71.67
N ASP A 140 19.98 -23.96 -71.37
CA ASP A 140 20.56 -25.23 -71.80
C ASP A 140 20.92 -26.16 -70.62
N TRP A 141 20.98 -25.60 -69.41
CA TRP A 141 21.42 -26.29 -68.20
C TRP A 141 20.47 -26.09 -67.01
N MET A 142 20.25 -27.16 -66.27
CA MET A 142 19.58 -27.14 -64.96
C MET A 142 20.41 -27.88 -63.92
N VAL A 143 20.17 -27.56 -62.66
CA VAL A 143 20.77 -28.18 -61.49
C VAL A 143 19.68 -28.63 -60.52
N GLN A 144 19.90 -29.75 -59.85
CA GLN A 144 19.00 -30.29 -58.84
C GLN A 144 19.79 -30.63 -57.58
N GLY A 145 19.24 -30.29 -56.43
CA GLY A 145 19.70 -30.79 -55.15
C GLY A 145 19.36 -32.28 -55.00
N THR A 146 20.23 -33.06 -54.36
CA THR A 146 20.01 -34.50 -54.18
C THR A 146 20.45 -34.97 -52.80
N TYR A 147 20.15 -36.23 -52.44
CA TYR A 147 20.67 -36.83 -51.20
C TYR A 147 22.21 -36.93 -51.17
N VAL A 148 22.84 -36.88 -52.34
CA VAL A 148 24.27 -37.14 -52.52
C VAL A 148 24.97 -35.97 -53.22
N GLY A 149 24.46 -34.74 -53.13
CA GLY A 149 25.06 -33.57 -53.74
C GLY A 149 24.20 -32.93 -54.83
N LEU A 150 24.82 -32.53 -55.94
CA LEU A 150 24.15 -31.85 -57.05
C LEU A 150 24.10 -32.73 -58.30
N ALA A 151 22.97 -32.75 -59.00
CA ALA A 151 22.82 -33.38 -60.30
C ALA A 151 22.57 -32.32 -61.38
N PHE A 152 23.25 -32.44 -62.53
CA PHE A 152 23.11 -31.52 -63.65
C PHE A 152 22.42 -32.16 -64.84
N TYR A 153 21.59 -31.36 -65.51
CA TYR A 153 20.82 -31.75 -66.67
C TYR A 153 21.13 -30.84 -67.84
N ARG A 154 21.18 -31.39 -69.05
CA ARG A 154 21.42 -30.65 -70.28
C ARG A 154 20.28 -30.86 -71.26
N LYS A 155 19.85 -29.77 -71.88
CA LYS A 155 18.88 -29.79 -72.97
C LYS A 155 19.56 -30.23 -74.26
N ASN A 156 18.96 -31.18 -74.97
CA ASN A 156 19.41 -31.56 -76.30
C ASN A 156 18.85 -30.63 -77.39
N GLU A 157 19.31 -30.79 -78.62
CA GLU A 157 18.87 -30.00 -79.78
C GLU A 157 17.37 -30.12 -80.08
N ARG A 158 16.72 -31.18 -79.59
CA ARG A 158 15.26 -31.41 -79.73
C ARG A 158 14.46 -30.79 -78.58
N GLY A 159 15.11 -30.06 -77.67
CA GLY A 159 14.47 -29.45 -76.50
C GLY A 159 14.20 -30.40 -75.33
N GLN A 160 14.66 -31.65 -75.39
CA GLN A 160 14.48 -32.63 -74.32
C GLN A 160 15.62 -32.56 -73.32
N TRP A 161 15.28 -32.60 -72.04
CA TRP A 161 16.24 -32.62 -70.95
C TRP A 161 16.73 -34.03 -70.66
N ASN A 162 18.04 -34.17 -70.52
CA ASN A 162 18.70 -35.42 -70.16
C ASN A 162 19.68 -35.18 -69.01
N PHE A 163 19.86 -36.19 -68.15
CA PHE A 163 20.93 -36.15 -67.16
C PHE A 163 22.29 -36.02 -67.85
N SER A 164 23.10 -35.10 -67.34
CA SER A 164 24.44 -34.88 -67.82
C SER A 164 25.45 -35.59 -66.92
N HIS A 165 25.48 -35.22 -65.65
CA HIS A 165 26.44 -35.76 -64.69
C HIS A 165 26.05 -35.40 -63.25
N HIS A 166 26.63 -36.15 -62.31
CA HIS A 166 26.61 -35.85 -60.89
C HIS A 166 27.86 -35.04 -60.51
N ALA A 167 27.70 -34.08 -59.60
CA ALA A 167 28.76 -33.19 -59.16
C ALA A 167 29.88 -33.96 -58.44
N GLN A 168 31.12 -33.78 -58.88
CA GLN A 168 32.29 -34.26 -58.16
C GLN A 168 32.77 -33.15 -57.21
N GLY A 169 33.06 -33.50 -55.95
CA GLY A 169 33.57 -32.55 -54.94
C GLY A 169 32.53 -32.01 -53.93
N LEU A 170 31.25 -32.30 -54.10
CA LEU A 170 30.20 -32.03 -53.10
C LEU A 170 29.26 -33.23 -53.02
N GLN A 171 29.42 -34.06 -51.99
CA GLN A 171 28.72 -35.34 -51.79
C GLN A 171 27.75 -35.30 -50.58
N GLU A 172 27.34 -34.10 -50.19
CA GLU A 172 26.49 -33.85 -49.04
C GLU A 172 25.02 -33.69 -49.48
N PRO A 173 24.02 -34.06 -48.66
CA PRO A 173 22.61 -33.82 -48.95
C PRO A 173 22.31 -32.33 -49.20
N ILE A 174 21.88 -31.97 -50.40
CA ILE A 174 21.55 -30.59 -50.77
C ILE A 174 20.04 -30.43 -50.96
N ARG A 175 19.37 -29.77 -50.01
CA ARG A 175 17.90 -29.65 -49.99
C ARG A 175 17.38 -28.51 -50.88
N PHE A 176 18.02 -27.34 -50.81
CA PHE A 176 17.66 -26.19 -51.63
C PHE A 176 18.85 -25.69 -52.43
N VAL A 177 18.58 -25.27 -53.65
CA VAL A 177 19.56 -24.69 -54.56
C VAL A 177 19.04 -23.34 -55.04
N ALA A 178 19.89 -22.32 -55.02
CA ALA A 178 19.60 -21.02 -55.59
C ALA A 178 20.70 -20.66 -56.59
N VAL A 179 20.32 -20.50 -57.85
CA VAL A 179 21.26 -20.07 -58.90
C VAL A 179 21.45 -18.56 -58.79
N HIS A 180 22.69 -18.14 -58.58
CA HIS A 180 23.06 -16.73 -58.52
C HIS A 180 23.45 -16.20 -59.91
N SER A 181 24.25 -16.98 -60.64
CA SER A 181 24.68 -16.70 -62.01
C SER A 181 25.01 -18.01 -62.74
N GLN A 182 25.43 -17.94 -64.01
CA GLN A 182 25.84 -19.14 -64.75
C GLN A 182 27.05 -19.86 -64.14
N GLU A 183 27.87 -19.14 -63.36
CA GLU A 183 29.08 -19.67 -62.73
C GLU A 183 28.93 -19.89 -61.23
N VAL A 184 27.89 -19.36 -60.60
CA VAL A 184 27.74 -19.39 -59.13
C VAL A 184 26.34 -19.83 -58.76
N LEU A 185 26.27 -20.85 -57.90
CA LEU A 185 25.05 -21.21 -57.19
C LEU A 185 25.33 -21.35 -55.70
N TRP A 186 24.27 -21.27 -54.93
CA TRP A 186 24.28 -21.56 -53.50
C TRP A 186 23.45 -22.81 -53.25
N ALA A 187 23.94 -23.65 -52.34
CA ALA A 187 23.37 -24.94 -52.03
C ALA A 187 23.25 -25.10 -50.52
N SER A 188 22.04 -25.22 -49.98
CA SER A 188 21.84 -25.41 -48.55
C SER A 188 21.75 -26.88 -48.19
N HIS A 189 22.48 -27.25 -47.14
CA HIS A 189 22.35 -28.58 -46.55
C HIS A 189 21.01 -28.72 -45.82
N ASN A 190 20.55 -29.94 -45.59
CA ASN A 190 19.30 -30.17 -44.84
C ASN A 190 19.44 -29.92 -43.31
N GLN A 191 20.66 -29.98 -42.77
CA GLN A 191 20.96 -29.93 -41.33
C GLN A 191 22.24 -29.15 -40.97
N LYS A 192 22.96 -28.61 -41.96
CA LYS A 192 24.24 -27.91 -41.79
C LYS A 192 24.09 -26.52 -42.42
N GLY A 193 25.19 -25.78 -42.55
CA GLY A 193 25.22 -24.51 -43.25
C GLY A 193 25.04 -24.62 -44.76
N VAL A 194 25.59 -23.65 -45.47
CA VAL A 194 25.38 -23.42 -46.90
C VAL A 194 26.70 -23.49 -47.65
N TYR A 195 26.64 -23.95 -48.89
CA TYR A 195 27.79 -24.02 -49.77
C TYR A 195 27.64 -23.03 -50.91
N LYS A 196 28.66 -22.18 -51.09
CA LYS A 196 28.84 -21.41 -52.31
C LYS A 196 29.60 -22.26 -53.32
N VAL A 197 28.97 -22.55 -54.44
CA VAL A 197 29.51 -23.43 -55.48
C VAL A 197 29.85 -22.60 -56.70
N ILE A 198 31.13 -22.59 -57.05
CA ILE A 198 31.68 -21.92 -58.23
C ILE A 198 31.93 -22.97 -59.30
N MET A 199 31.42 -22.73 -60.50
CA MET A 199 31.38 -23.64 -61.62
C MET A 199 32.05 -23.05 -62.87
N GLU A 200 32.37 -23.89 -63.85
CA GLU A 200 32.81 -23.41 -65.17
C GLU A 200 31.61 -22.87 -66.00
N ALA A 201 31.80 -21.75 -66.71
CA ALA A 201 30.75 -21.06 -67.47
C ALA A 201 30.05 -21.91 -68.54
N ASN A 202 30.81 -22.71 -69.31
CA ASN A 202 30.27 -23.39 -70.50
C ASN A 202 29.72 -24.80 -70.23
N ARG A 203 30.18 -25.41 -69.14
CA ARG A 203 29.74 -26.74 -68.70
C ARG A 203 29.80 -26.71 -67.18
N PRO A 204 28.68 -26.77 -66.46
CA PRO A 204 28.65 -26.56 -65.01
C PRO A 204 29.32 -27.73 -64.28
N GLN A 205 30.65 -27.69 -64.21
CA GLN A 205 31.50 -28.54 -63.39
C GLN A 205 32.02 -27.71 -62.22
N LEU A 206 32.10 -28.32 -61.04
CA LEU A 206 32.53 -27.65 -59.82
C LEU A 206 34.01 -27.31 -59.90
N LYS A 207 34.32 -26.01 -59.81
CA LYS A 207 35.68 -25.47 -59.73
C LYS A 207 36.11 -25.25 -58.28
N ARG A 208 35.21 -24.74 -57.45
CA ARG A 208 35.46 -24.49 -56.03
C ARG A 208 34.15 -24.58 -55.24
N VAL A 209 34.21 -25.18 -54.07
CA VAL A 209 33.11 -25.23 -53.10
C VAL A 209 33.62 -24.58 -51.83
N VAL A 210 32.86 -23.62 -51.30
CA VAL A 210 33.18 -22.92 -50.06
C VAL A 210 32.01 -23.10 -49.11
N TYR A 211 32.29 -23.60 -47.90
CA TYR A 211 31.30 -23.71 -46.84
C TYR A 211 31.17 -22.37 -46.12
N TYR A 212 29.94 -22.00 -45.80
CA TYR A 212 29.60 -20.85 -44.97
C TYR A 212 28.75 -21.32 -43.78
N GLY A 213 29.20 -20.99 -42.59
CA GLY A 213 28.52 -21.26 -41.32
C GLY A 213 28.57 -20.08 -40.37
N LYS A 214 28.53 -20.37 -39.07
CA LYS A 214 28.52 -19.37 -38.00
C LYS A 214 29.77 -18.49 -37.97
N GLU A 215 30.92 -19.06 -38.31
CA GLU A 215 32.19 -18.32 -38.37
C GLU A 215 32.22 -17.30 -39.52
N ASP A 216 31.34 -17.45 -40.52
CA ASP A 216 31.30 -16.65 -41.74
C ASP A 216 30.17 -15.60 -41.76
N GLY A 217 29.51 -15.37 -40.61
CA GLY A 217 28.50 -14.32 -40.42
C GLY A 217 27.07 -14.82 -40.15
N PHE A 218 26.80 -16.13 -40.29
CA PHE A 218 25.52 -16.68 -39.88
C PHE A 218 25.36 -16.73 -38.36
N PRO A 219 24.12 -16.67 -37.83
CA PRO A 219 23.86 -16.83 -36.40
C PRO A 219 24.09 -18.27 -35.89
N GLU A 220 23.91 -19.27 -36.77
CA GLU A 220 24.06 -20.70 -36.48
C GLU A 220 24.69 -21.48 -37.66
N ASP A 221 24.96 -22.77 -37.46
CA ASP A 221 25.53 -23.70 -38.46
C ASP A 221 24.49 -24.67 -39.04
N TYR A 222 23.20 -24.48 -38.76
CA TYR A 222 22.11 -25.40 -39.12
C TYR A 222 20.83 -24.63 -39.38
N ASN A 223 19.82 -25.28 -40.00
CA ASN A 223 18.54 -24.66 -40.37
C ASN A 223 18.69 -23.38 -41.21
N ILE A 224 19.73 -23.31 -42.04
CA ILE A 224 19.93 -22.25 -43.01
C ILE A 224 19.43 -22.73 -44.35
N HIS A 225 18.52 -21.99 -44.97
CA HIS A 225 17.95 -22.36 -46.27
C HIS A 225 18.16 -21.24 -47.26
N VAL A 226 18.48 -21.60 -48.51
CA VAL A 226 18.80 -20.62 -49.54
C VAL A 226 17.67 -20.46 -50.54
N PHE A 227 17.32 -19.20 -50.85
CA PHE A 227 16.31 -18.83 -51.82
C PHE A 227 16.75 -17.59 -52.62
N THR A 228 15.89 -17.17 -53.54
CA THR A 228 16.06 -15.91 -54.28
C THR A 228 14.87 -15.00 -54.04
N ILE A 229 15.14 -13.70 -53.86
CA ILE A 229 14.11 -12.65 -53.90
C ILE A 229 14.56 -11.64 -54.95
N ARG A 230 13.79 -11.50 -56.03
CA ARG A 230 14.09 -10.60 -57.15
C ARG A 230 15.51 -10.79 -57.71
N GLY A 231 15.99 -12.04 -57.76
CA GLY A 231 17.33 -12.40 -58.22
C GLY A 231 18.46 -12.20 -57.20
N ARG A 232 18.19 -11.61 -56.03
CA ARG A 232 19.16 -11.53 -54.94
C ARG A 232 19.12 -12.81 -54.12
N ILE A 233 20.30 -13.35 -53.79
CA ILE A 233 20.43 -14.50 -52.89
C ILE A 233 20.07 -14.08 -51.47
N VAL A 234 19.16 -14.84 -50.87
CA VAL A 234 18.74 -14.66 -49.49
C VAL A 234 18.80 -15.99 -48.75
N PHE A 235 19.03 -15.89 -47.45
CA PHE A 235 19.11 -17.02 -46.55
C PHE A 235 18.12 -16.83 -45.42
N THR A 236 17.28 -17.83 -45.17
CA THR A 236 16.45 -17.87 -43.97
C THR A 236 17.24 -18.49 -42.82
N THR A 237 17.13 -17.89 -41.64
CA THR A 237 17.82 -18.30 -40.40
C THR A 237 16.89 -18.14 -39.20
N SER A 238 17.29 -18.64 -38.03
CA SER A 238 16.55 -18.45 -36.78
C SER A 238 16.48 -16.99 -36.33
N ALA A 239 17.47 -16.17 -36.72
CA ALA A 239 17.57 -14.76 -36.34
C ALA A 239 17.02 -13.79 -37.40
N GLY A 240 16.44 -14.28 -38.50
CA GLY A 240 15.89 -13.47 -39.58
C GLY A 240 16.47 -13.82 -40.94
N ILE A 241 16.42 -12.86 -41.87
CA ILE A 241 16.86 -13.05 -43.25
C ILE A 241 18.24 -12.44 -43.44
N TYR A 242 19.14 -13.21 -44.03
CA TYR A 242 20.49 -12.81 -44.38
C TYR A 242 20.66 -12.76 -45.88
N THR A 243 21.67 -12.06 -46.35
CA THR A 243 22.04 -11.99 -47.75
C THR A 243 23.56 -12.04 -47.87
N TYR A 244 24.05 -12.25 -49.08
CA TYR A 244 25.47 -12.29 -49.38
C TYR A 244 25.91 -10.93 -49.94
N ASP A 245 26.95 -10.35 -49.34
CA ASP A 245 27.63 -9.16 -49.84
C ASP A 245 28.76 -9.58 -50.79
N GLU A 246 28.52 -9.41 -52.08
CA GLU A 246 29.48 -9.74 -53.15
C GLU A 246 30.77 -8.92 -53.08
N ILE A 247 30.74 -7.71 -52.53
CA ILE A 247 31.91 -6.82 -52.49
C ILE A 247 32.91 -7.29 -51.44
N ASN A 248 32.39 -7.66 -50.27
CA ASN A 248 33.20 -8.05 -49.12
C ASN A 248 33.37 -9.58 -48.97
N ASP A 249 32.64 -10.38 -49.75
CA ASP A 249 32.58 -11.85 -49.64
C ASP A 249 32.11 -12.33 -48.25
N GLU A 250 31.10 -11.64 -47.70
CA GLU A 250 30.59 -11.88 -46.34
C GLU A 250 29.08 -12.12 -46.32
N ILE A 251 28.62 -12.86 -45.31
CA ILE A 251 27.20 -13.03 -45.01
C ILE A 251 26.77 -11.95 -44.04
N VAL A 252 25.75 -11.18 -44.42
CA VAL A 252 25.28 -10.02 -43.64
C VAL A 252 23.76 -10.08 -43.45
N PRO A 253 23.23 -9.53 -42.34
CA PRO A 253 21.78 -9.37 -42.17
C PRO A 253 21.20 -8.55 -43.32
N PHE A 254 20.04 -8.96 -43.85
CA PHE A 254 19.33 -8.17 -44.84
C PHE A 254 18.48 -7.10 -44.14
N GLU A 255 19.15 -6.05 -43.65
CA GLU A 255 18.56 -4.99 -42.80
C GLU A 255 17.23 -4.47 -43.35
N LYS A 256 17.19 -4.12 -44.64
CA LYS A 256 15.99 -3.58 -45.29
C LYS A 256 14.76 -4.48 -45.13
N ILE A 257 14.92 -5.80 -45.24
CA ILE A 257 13.82 -6.76 -45.09
C ILE A 257 13.56 -7.01 -43.59
N ASN A 258 14.61 -7.19 -42.78
CA ASN A 258 14.48 -7.51 -41.37
C ASN A 258 13.79 -6.39 -40.56
N GLU A 259 14.04 -5.12 -40.86
CA GLU A 259 13.34 -3.97 -40.24
C GLU A 259 11.82 -4.04 -40.44
N GLN A 260 11.39 -4.49 -41.62
CA GLN A 260 9.97 -4.66 -41.96
C GLN A 260 9.38 -5.95 -41.40
N LEU A 261 10.23 -6.93 -41.05
CA LEU A 261 9.86 -8.22 -40.49
C LEU A 261 10.07 -8.33 -38.97
N ALA A 262 10.30 -7.23 -38.25
CA ALA A 262 10.63 -7.25 -36.81
C ALA A 262 9.60 -7.97 -35.91
N ASN A 263 8.35 -8.08 -36.35
CA ASN A 263 7.26 -8.78 -35.63
C ASN A 263 7.04 -10.23 -36.10
N TYR A 264 7.85 -10.73 -37.03
CA TYR A 264 7.76 -12.06 -37.60
C TYR A 264 9.01 -12.86 -37.19
N GLN A 265 8.89 -14.17 -36.99
CA GLN A 265 10.02 -15.01 -36.62
C GLN A 265 9.98 -16.35 -37.34
N GLY A 266 11.17 -16.91 -37.58
CA GLY A 266 11.31 -18.33 -37.93
C GLY A 266 10.77 -18.71 -39.30
N PHE A 267 10.83 -17.83 -40.29
CA PHE A 267 10.62 -18.25 -41.68
C PHE A 267 11.69 -19.26 -42.06
N TYR A 268 11.30 -20.44 -42.55
CA TYR A 268 12.26 -21.43 -43.08
C TYR A 268 12.14 -21.59 -44.59
N ARG A 269 11.00 -21.20 -45.20
CA ARG A 269 10.79 -21.34 -46.65
C ARG A 269 10.30 -20.05 -47.30
N ILE A 270 10.86 -19.75 -48.47
CA ILE A 270 10.42 -18.66 -49.34
C ILE A 270 10.09 -19.24 -50.72
N ILE A 271 8.89 -18.95 -51.22
CA ILE A 271 8.41 -19.47 -52.51
C ILE A 271 7.91 -18.32 -53.36
N GLU A 272 8.48 -18.13 -54.54
CA GLU A 272 7.95 -17.21 -55.55
C GLU A 272 6.76 -17.88 -56.26
N ILE A 273 5.62 -17.19 -56.30
CA ILE A 273 4.39 -17.73 -56.94
C ILE A 273 4.03 -17.02 -58.25
N GLU A 274 4.08 -15.70 -58.23
CA GLU A 274 3.83 -14.80 -59.35
C GLU A 274 4.90 -13.71 -59.31
N ARG A 275 5.02 -12.94 -60.39
CA ARG A 275 6.12 -11.98 -60.56
C ARG A 275 6.24 -11.04 -59.35
N HIS A 276 7.26 -11.31 -58.53
CA HIS A 276 7.58 -10.57 -57.30
C HIS A 276 6.62 -10.74 -56.11
N GLN A 277 5.82 -11.80 -56.11
CA GLN A 277 5.00 -12.24 -54.99
C GLN A 277 5.62 -13.48 -54.34
N TYR A 278 5.81 -13.42 -53.03
CA TYR A 278 6.55 -14.43 -52.30
C TYR A 278 5.77 -14.89 -51.07
N TRP A 279 5.55 -16.20 -50.95
CA TRP A 279 5.16 -16.82 -49.68
C TRP A 279 6.36 -16.94 -48.78
N PHE A 280 6.23 -16.43 -47.56
CA PHE A 280 7.15 -16.61 -46.46
C PHE A 280 6.46 -17.54 -45.46
N ILE A 281 7.05 -18.72 -45.24
CA ILE A 281 6.43 -19.79 -44.44
C ILE A 281 7.25 -20.03 -43.17
N SER A 282 6.57 -19.91 -42.03
CA SER A 282 7.03 -20.28 -40.69
C SER A 282 6.32 -21.56 -40.21
N SER A 283 6.66 -22.06 -39.03
CA SER A 283 6.09 -23.30 -38.49
C SER A 283 4.57 -23.22 -38.28
N ASP A 284 4.06 -22.03 -38.01
CA ASP A 284 2.68 -21.77 -37.63
C ASP A 284 1.93 -20.85 -38.62
N ARG A 285 2.62 -20.21 -39.56
CA ARG A 285 2.01 -19.23 -40.46
C ARG A 285 2.62 -19.22 -41.84
N ALA A 286 1.82 -18.77 -42.80
CA ALA A 286 2.28 -18.39 -44.12
C ALA A 286 1.83 -16.96 -44.40
N HIS A 287 2.74 -16.14 -44.90
CA HIS A 287 2.52 -14.74 -45.26
C HIS A 287 2.85 -14.52 -46.74
N LEU A 288 1.93 -13.90 -47.48
CA LEU A 288 2.14 -13.53 -48.87
C LEU A 288 2.56 -12.06 -48.94
N PHE A 289 3.76 -11.82 -49.44
CA PHE A 289 4.29 -10.46 -49.63
C PHE A 289 4.43 -10.13 -51.11
N GLN A 290 3.97 -8.94 -51.49
CA GLN A 290 4.44 -8.27 -52.70
C GLN A 290 5.72 -7.51 -52.38
N ILE A 291 6.79 -7.76 -53.12
CA ILE A 291 8.10 -7.12 -52.90
C ILE A 291 8.46 -6.25 -54.10
N ASP A 292 8.63 -4.95 -53.87
CA ASP A 292 9.00 -3.99 -54.92
C ASP A 292 10.51 -4.01 -55.27
N SER A 293 10.96 -3.15 -56.18
CA SER A 293 12.37 -3.07 -56.59
C SER A 293 13.33 -2.60 -55.51
N GLU A 294 12.83 -1.95 -54.46
CA GLU A 294 13.59 -1.42 -53.33
C GLU A 294 13.53 -2.36 -52.11
N PHE A 295 12.96 -3.56 -52.29
CA PHE A 295 12.71 -4.54 -51.23
C PHE A 295 11.78 -4.01 -50.12
N ASN A 296 10.83 -3.13 -50.45
CA ASN A 296 9.71 -2.83 -49.56
C ASN A 296 8.68 -3.97 -49.64
N LEU A 297 8.22 -4.43 -48.48
CA LEU A 297 7.27 -5.53 -48.34
C LEU A 297 5.86 -4.97 -48.15
N SER A 298 4.90 -5.44 -48.95
CA SER A 298 3.48 -5.22 -48.73
C SER A 298 2.80 -6.56 -48.48
N GLU A 299 2.33 -6.79 -47.26
CA GLU A 299 1.57 -8.02 -46.92
C GLU A 299 0.22 -7.99 -47.65
N MET A 300 0.00 -8.99 -48.50
CA MET A 300 -1.23 -9.13 -49.27
C MET A 300 -2.26 -9.99 -48.53
N SER A 301 -1.80 -11.08 -47.92
CA SER A 301 -2.62 -12.00 -47.15
C SER A 301 -1.74 -12.85 -46.24
N SER A 302 -2.34 -13.43 -45.21
CA SER A 302 -1.68 -14.43 -44.39
C SER A 302 -2.68 -15.40 -43.79
N PHE A 303 -2.18 -16.56 -43.35
CA PHE A 303 -3.00 -17.55 -42.66
C PHE A 303 -2.17 -18.40 -41.71
N MET A 304 -2.85 -19.00 -40.72
CA MET A 304 -2.24 -20.00 -39.85
C MET A 304 -2.18 -21.34 -40.57
N THR A 305 -1.00 -21.94 -40.60
CA THR A 305 -0.80 -23.28 -41.13
C THR A 305 -1.49 -24.27 -40.19
N PRO A 306 -2.36 -25.19 -40.69
CA PRO A 306 -2.96 -26.21 -39.84
C PRO A 306 -1.91 -27.18 -39.26
N SER A 307 -1.38 -26.86 -38.07
CA SER A 307 -0.24 -27.57 -37.45
C SER A 307 -0.43 -29.09 -37.38
N ASP A 308 -1.66 -29.55 -37.13
CA ASP A 308 -1.97 -30.97 -36.94
C ASP A 308 -2.02 -31.77 -38.26
N LEU A 309 -1.95 -31.09 -39.40
CA LEU A 309 -2.14 -31.69 -40.72
C LEU A 309 -0.94 -31.53 -41.63
N ILE A 310 0.06 -30.76 -41.23
CA ILE A 310 1.18 -30.41 -42.10
C ILE A 310 2.40 -31.27 -41.77
N ILE A 311 3.21 -31.52 -42.78
CA ILE A 311 4.46 -32.24 -42.63
C ILE A 311 5.54 -31.24 -42.20
N GLU A 312 5.95 -31.33 -40.94
CA GLU A 312 7.01 -30.48 -40.37
C GLU A 312 8.28 -30.50 -41.24
N ASN A 313 8.83 -29.32 -41.52
CA ASN A 313 10.03 -29.08 -42.35
C ASN A 313 9.88 -29.41 -43.85
N TYR A 314 8.68 -29.76 -44.31
CA TYR A 314 8.37 -30.04 -45.72
C TYR A 314 7.19 -29.24 -46.24
N GLU A 315 6.77 -28.21 -45.51
CA GLU A 315 5.68 -27.34 -45.85
C GLU A 315 5.93 -26.70 -47.21
N ASN A 316 5.01 -26.93 -48.13
CA ASN A 316 5.14 -26.48 -49.49
C ASN A 316 3.85 -25.81 -49.94
N ILE A 317 3.97 -24.67 -50.61
CA ILE A 317 2.86 -24.00 -51.28
C ILE A 317 3.15 -23.98 -52.76
N SER A 318 2.29 -24.66 -53.53
CA SER A 318 2.41 -24.76 -54.98
C SER A 318 1.27 -24.01 -55.67
N THR A 319 1.57 -23.38 -56.81
CA THR A 319 0.56 -22.66 -57.61
C THR A 319 -0.18 -23.62 -58.54
N LEU A 320 -1.50 -23.66 -58.42
CA LEU A 320 -2.41 -24.48 -59.23
C LEU A 320 -3.32 -23.56 -60.07
N GLY A 321 -2.71 -22.74 -60.92
CA GLY A 321 -3.42 -21.74 -61.71
C GLY A 321 -3.85 -20.56 -60.83
N HIS A 322 -5.16 -20.37 -60.64
CA HIS A 322 -5.71 -19.31 -59.76
C HIS A 322 -5.82 -19.73 -58.28
N LEU A 323 -5.55 -21.01 -57.99
CA LEU A 323 -5.51 -21.55 -56.64
C LEU A 323 -4.05 -21.77 -56.22
N ALA A 324 -3.81 -21.76 -54.92
CA ALA A 324 -2.60 -22.28 -54.31
C ALA A 324 -2.95 -23.53 -53.49
N SER A 325 -1.99 -24.43 -53.35
CA SER A 325 -2.12 -25.64 -52.54
C SER A 325 -1.05 -25.73 -51.47
N LEU A 326 -1.45 -25.96 -50.22
CA LEU A 326 -0.56 -26.34 -49.14
C LEU A 326 -0.61 -27.86 -48.93
N THR A 327 0.57 -28.46 -48.76
CA THR A 327 0.73 -29.90 -48.56
C THR A 327 0.33 -30.36 -47.15
N MET A 328 -0.29 -31.54 -47.05
CA MET A 328 -0.70 -32.17 -45.80
C MET A 328 -0.22 -33.62 -45.69
N ASP A 329 -0.25 -34.16 -44.47
CA ASP A 329 0.02 -35.55 -44.09
C ASP A 329 -0.95 -36.58 -44.71
N ASN A 330 -2.12 -36.12 -45.17
CA ASN A 330 -3.16 -36.95 -45.74
C ASN A 330 -3.87 -36.32 -46.95
N GLY A 331 -3.23 -35.37 -47.65
CA GLY A 331 -3.86 -34.70 -48.79
C GLY A 331 -3.37 -33.28 -49.03
N LEU A 332 -4.22 -32.41 -49.57
CA LEU A 332 -3.89 -31.01 -49.87
C LEU A 332 -4.95 -30.05 -49.32
N VAL A 333 -4.51 -28.87 -48.89
CA VAL A 333 -5.38 -27.71 -48.69
C VAL A 333 -5.31 -26.82 -49.92
N LEU A 334 -6.45 -26.52 -50.53
CA LEU A 334 -6.59 -25.56 -51.61
C LEU A 334 -7.13 -24.22 -51.08
N PHE A 335 -6.60 -23.12 -51.58
CA PHE A 335 -7.07 -21.77 -51.28
C PHE A 335 -6.78 -20.82 -52.44
N SER A 336 -7.41 -19.63 -52.43
CA SER A 336 -7.07 -18.54 -53.36
C SER A 336 -6.71 -17.28 -52.59
N ASN A 337 -5.91 -16.41 -53.20
CA ASN A 337 -5.55 -15.14 -52.58
C ASN A 337 -6.80 -14.27 -52.33
N GLU A 338 -7.77 -14.30 -53.25
CA GLU A 338 -9.07 -13.62 -53.08
C GLU A 338 -9.80 -14.14 -51.83
N SER A 339 -9.88 -15.47 -51.65
CA SER A 339 -10.54 -16.09 -50.50
C SER A 339 -9.86 -15.72 -49.18
N LEU A 340 -8.53 -15.61 -49.18
CA LEU A 340 -7.76 -15.17 -48.01
C LEU A 340 -7.95 -13.69 -47.71
N SER A 341 -7.92 -12.83 -48.73
CA SER A 341 -8.12 -11.38 -48.56
C SER A 341 -9.52 -11.00 -48.06
N HIS A 342 -10.51 -11.85 -48.33
CA HIS A 342 -11.89 -11.69 -47.84
C HIS A 342 -12.11 -12.27 -46.44
N GLN A 343 -11.11 -12.91 -45.82
CA GLN A 343 -11.11 -13.03 -44.36
C GLN A 343 -10.89 -11.64 -43.79
N SER A 344 -11.99 -10.90 -43.63
CA SER A 344 -12.02 -9.82 -42.65
C SER A 344 -11.51 -10.44 -41.37
N GLU A 345 -10.36 -9.98 -40.88
CA GLU A 345 -9.87 -10.33 -39.56
C GLU A 345 -11.04 -10.15 -38.62
N ALA A 346 -11.61 -11.26 -38.15
CA ALA A 346 -12.72 -11.18 -37.20
C ALA A 346 -12.12 -10.48 -36.00
N ILE A 347 -12.43 -9.18 -35.84
CA ILE A 347 -11.83 -8.34 -34.81
C ILE A 347 -12.05 -9.09 -33.49
N PRO A 348 -10.98 -9.55 -32.80
CA PRO A 348 -11.12 -10.41 -31.64
C PRO A 348 -12.05 -9.74 -30.63
N ARG A 349 -13.12 -10.45 -30.25
CA ARG A 349 -14.11 -9.94 -29.30
C ARG A 349 -13.78 -10.50 -27.93
N ILE A 350 -13.03 -9.74 -27.16
CA ILE A 350 -12.65 -10.16 -25.82
C ILE A 350 -13.85 -10.04 -24.90
N GLN A 351 -14.04 -11.06 -24.07
CA GLN A 351 -15.05 -11.09 -23.04
C GLN A 351 -14.42 -11.49 -21.71
N LEU A 352 -14.88 -10.86 -20.63
CA LEU A 352 -14.62 -11.34 -19.28
C LEU A 352 -15.57 -12.50 -18.99
N THR A 353 -15.01 -13.68 -18.75
CA THR A 353 -15.78 -14.87 -18.36
C THR A 353 -15.96 -14.93 -16.85
N GLN A 354 -14.99 -14.39 -16.10
CA GLN A 354 -15.03 -14.40 -14.65
C GLN A 354 -14.29 -13.20 -14.05
N VAL A 355 -14.86 -12.61 -13.00
CA VAL A 355 -14.16 -11.66 -12.13
C VAL A 355 -14.41 -12.07 -10.69
N VAL A 356 -13.35 -12.37 -9.94
CA VAL A 356 -13.42 -12.78 -8.53
C VAL A 356 -12.62 -11.82 -7.69
N ALA A 357 -13.21 -11.34 -6.60
CA ALA A 357 -12.49 -10.68 -5.52
C ALA A 357 -12.35 -11.63 -4.33
N GLU A 358 -11.13 -11.86 -3.87
CA GLU A 358 -10.82 -12.65 -2.69
C GLU A 358 -10.42 -11.77 -1.52
N THR A 359 -10.64 -12.30 -0.32
CA THR A 359 -10.14 -11.64 0.88
C THR A 359 -8.67 -11.95 1.12
N GLY A 360 -7.92 -11.05 1.77
CA GLY A 360 -6.49 -11.24 2.05
C GLY A 360 -6.11 -12.56 2.75
N ASN A 361 -7.06 -13.24 3.41
CA ASN A 361 -6.86 -14.55 4.04
C ASN A 361 -7.34 -15.74 3.19
N ALA A 362 -7.73 -15.52 1.92
CA ALA A 362 -8.25 -16.49 0.95
C ALA A 362 -9.43 -17.36 1.46
N ARG A 363 -10.18 -16.89 2.46
CA ARG A 363 -11.28 -17.68 3.07
C ARG A 363 -12.62 -17.53 2.36
N ARG A 364 -12.78 -16.52 1.51
CA ARG A 364 -14.05 -16.20 0.83
C ARG A 364 -13.77 -15.54 -0.51
N ASN A 365 -14.49 -16.02 -1.52
CA ASN A 365 -14.44 -15.56 -2.89
C ASN A 365 -15.76 -14.86 -3.21
N TYR A 366 -15.68 -13.67 -3.80
CA TYR A 366 -16.81 -12.86 -4.21
C TYR A 366 -16.82 -12.80 -5.73
N GLN A 367 -17.76 -13.50 -6.34
CA GLN A 367 -17.99 -13.40 -7.78
C GLN A 367 -18.60 -12.02 -8.08
N LEU A 368 -17.92 -11.23 -8.91
CA LEU A 368 -18.38 -9.94 -9.40
C LEU A 368 -19.06 -10.10 -10.76
N SER A 369 -19.86 -9.10 -11.15
CA SER A 369 -20.42 -9.07 -12.50
C SER A 369 -19.30 -8.86 -13.51
N THR A 370 -19.40 -9.54 -14.65
CA THR A 370 -18.50 -9.38 -15.80
C THR A 370 -18.91 -8.22 -16.70
N ASP A 371 -20.05 -7.56 -16.41
CA ASP A 371 -20.51 -6.38 -17.13
C ASP A 371 -19.55 -5.20 -16.92
N SER A 372 -18.84 -4.82 -17.98
CA SER A 372 -17.86 -3.73 -18.01
C SER A 372 -18.47 -2.34 -17.78
N THR A 373 -19.79 -2.18 -17.92
CA THR A 373 -20.44 -0.88 -17.75
C THR A 373 -20.64 -0.49 -16.29
N GLN A 374 -20.56 -1.46 -15.37
CA GLN A 374 -20.77 -1.24 -13.95
C GLN A 374 -19.46 -0.99 -13.21
N VAL A 375 -19.39 0.12 -12.48
CA VAL A 375 -18.25 0.41 -11.60
C VAL A 375 -18.46 -0.31 -10.27
N HIS A 376 -17.64 -1.32 -10.00
CA HIS A 376 -17.76 -2.13 -8.80
C HIS A 376 -17.03 -1.50 -7.61
N SER A 377 -17.71 -1.32 -6.47
CA SER A 377 -17.11 -0.84 -5.23
C SER A 377 -16.81 -2.00 -4.28
N LEU A 378 -15.53 -2.26 -4.02
CA LEU A 378 -15.02 -3.34 -3.18
C LEU A 378 -14.61 -2.84 -1.80
N LYS A 379 -14.78 -3.69 -0.78
CA LYS A 379 -14.30 -3.40 0.58
C LYS A 379 -12.78 -3.48 0.64
N ALA A 380 -12.18 -2.81 1.63
CA ALA A 380 -10.73 -2.78 1.80
C ALA A 380 -10.08 -4.16 1.94
N ASN A 381 -10.82 -5.16 2.43
CA ASN A 381 -10.33 -6.53 2.59
C ASN A 381 -10.57 -7.41 1.36
N GLN A 382 -11.19 -6.91 0.28
CA GLN A 382 -11.46 -7.59 -0.99
C GLN A 382 -10.48 -7.09 -2.05
N ASN A 383 -9.18 -7.19 -1.77
CA ASN A 383 -8.10 -6.54 -2.52
C ASN A 383 -7.24 -7.50 -3.35
N ASN A 384 -7.62 -8.78 -3.41
CA ASN A 384 -7.06 -9.76 -4.33
C ASN A 384 -8.07 -9.97 -5.45
N LEU A 385 -7.72 -9.65 -6.70
CA LEU A 385 -8.63 -9.75 -7.84
C LEU A 385 -8.08 -10.70 -8.89
N HIS A 386 -8.96 -11.58 -9.35
CA HIS A 386 -8.69 -12.54 -10.43
C HIS A 386 -9.64 -12.26 -11.59
N PHE A 387 -9.07 -12.04 -12.76
CA PHE A 387 -9.78 -11.81 -14.01
C PHE A 387 -9.55 -13.00 -14.92
N THR A 388 -10.62 -13.60 -15.43
CA THR A 388 -10.59 -14.60 -16.49
C THR A 388 -11.25 -14.01 -17.72
N PHE A 389 -10.57 -14.09 -18.85
CA PHE A 389 -11.01 -13.52 -20.11
C PHE A 389 -10.73 -14.49 -21.25
N THR A 390 -11.54 -14.40 -22.29
CA THR A 390 -11.38 -15.20 -23.51
C THR A 390 -11.68 -14.33 -24.71
N ASN A 391 -11.13 -14.69 -25.86
CA ASN A 391 -11.71 -14.28 -27.12
C ASN A 391 -12.97 -15.10 -27.39
N ALA A 392 -14.07 -14.42 -27.70
CA ALA A 392 -15.35 -15.03 -28.03
C ALA A 392 -15.47 -15.42 -29.51
N SER A 393 -14.46 -15.10 -30.34
CA SER A 393 -14.36 -15.62 -31.70
C SER A 393 -13.72 -17.01 -31.67
N TYR A 394 -14.45 -18.01 -32.12
CA TYR A 394 -14.01 -19.41 -32.20
C TYR A 394 -12.98 -19.67 -33.29
N ASP A 395 -12.78 -18.71 -34.20
CA ASP A 395 -11.84 -18.78 -35.32
C ASP A 395 -10.40 -18.39 -34.93
N ALA A 396 -10.17 -18.11 -33.65
CA ALA A 396 -8.91 -17.55 -33.18
C ALA A 396 -7.91 -18.61 -32.72
N LEU A 397 -6.78 -18.63 -33.43
CA LEU A 397 -5.39 -18.85 -33.00
C LEU A 397 -5.15 -18.94 -31.47
N PRO A 398 -4.05 -19.56 -31.00
CA PRO A 398 -3.51 -19.21 -29.68
C PRO A 398 -3.25 -17.70 -29.64
N GLN A 399 -4.14 -16.98 -28.97
CA GLN A 399 -4.08 -15.52 -28.91
C GLN A 399 -3.28 -15.13 -27.69
N PHE A 400 -2.19 -14.42 -27.94
CA PHE A 400 -1.50 -13.74 -26.87
C PHE A 400 -2.36 -12.54 -26.43
N TYR A 401 -2.62 -12.45 -25.14
CA TYR A 401 -3.30 -11.35 -24.50
C TYR A 401 -2.26 -10.35 -23.98
N GLN A 402 -2.61 -9.08 -24.03
CA GLN A 402 -1.93 -8.04 -23.27
C GLN A 402 -2.90 -7.46 -22.27
N VAL A 403 -2.42 -7.31 -21.04
CA VAL A 403 -3.19 -6.73 -19.94
C VAL A 403 -2.50 -5.49 -19.43
N ARG A 404 -3.28 -4.60 -18.83
CA ARG A 404 -2.76 -3.43 -18.12
C ARG A 404 -3.73 -3.02 -17.04
N LEU A 405 -3.23 -2.87 -15.81
CA LEU A 405 -4.02 -2.29 -14.71
C LEU A 405 -3.63 -0.84 -14.46
N LYS A 406 -4.36 0.09 -15.07
CA LYS A 406 -4.12 1.52 -14.83
C LYS A 406 -4.54 1.88 -13.40
N GLY A 407 -3.63 2.54 -12.70
CA GLY A 407 -3.67 2.74 -11.24
C GLY A 407 -2.58 1.96 -10.51
N LEU A 408 -1.96 0.98 -11.16
CA LEU A 408 -0.77 0.25 -10.69
C LEU A 408 0.37 0.31 -11.72
N GLU A 409 0.06 0.12 -13.00
CA GLU A 409 1.02 -0.03 -14.10
C GLU A 409 0.87 1.11 -15.14
N GLN A 410 1.96 1.45 -15.82
CA GLN A 410 1.98 2.46 -16.91
C GLN A 410 1.86 1.81 -18.29
N ASP A 411 2.66 0.78 -18.53
CA ASP A 411 2.78 0.09 -19.82
C ASP A 411 1.94 -1.19 -19.86
N TRP A 412 1.76 -1.74 -21.07
CA TRP A 412 1.12 -3.04 -21.26
C TRP A 412 2.08 -4.17 -20.90
N SER A 413 1.52 -5.31 -20.46
CA SER A 413 2.29 -6.53 -20.27
C SER A 413 2.91 -7.03 -21.58
N ALA A 414 3.92 -7.89 -21.45
CA ALA A 414 4.32 -8.74 -22.57
C ALA A 414 3.12 -9.60 -23.02
N PRO A 415 3.02 -9.95 -24.32
CA PRO A 415 1.98 -10.85 -24.82
C PRO A 415 2.03 -12.21 -24.11
N GLN A 416 0.90 -12.68 -23.59
CA GLN A 416 0.80 -13.94 -22.84
C GLN A 416 -0.31 -14.84 -23.39
N SER A 417 -0.08 -16.14 -23.54
CA SER A 417 -1.07 -17.09 -24.06
C SER A 417 -2.18 -17.46 -23.05
N ILE A 418 -2.04 -17.02 -21.80
CA ILE A 418 -2.92 -17.39 -20.70
C ILE A 418 -4.09 -16.39 -20.59
N GLY A 419 -5.31 -16.91 -20.62
CA GLY A 419 -6.57 -16.15 -20.52
C GLY A 419 -6.97 -15.73 -19.10
N HIS A 420 -6.01 -15.47 -18.21
CA HIS A 420 -6.31 -14.96 -16.87
C HIS A 420 -5.20 -14.05 -16.35
N GLN A 421 -5.57 -13.12 -15.45
CA GLN A 421 -4.65 -12.23 -14.76
C GLN A 421 -5.05 -12.06 -13.29
N SER A 422 -4.08 -12.12 -12.40
CA SER A 422 -4.30 -11.99 -10.95
C SER A 422 -3.51 -10.82 -10.37
N TYR A 423 -4.16 -10.02 -9.53
CA TYR A 423 -3.54 -8.93 -8.77
C TYR A 423 -3.79 -9.14 -7.29
N ASN A 424 -2.71 -9.23 -6.51
CA ASN A 424 -2.78 -9.48 -5.08
C ASN A 424 -2.46 -8.20 -4.29
N ASN A 425 -3.12 -8.03 -3.15
CA ASN A 425 -2.88 -6.97 -2.18
C ASN A 425 -2.99 -5.56 -2.76
N LEU A 426 -3.97 -5.31 -3.64
CA LEU A 426 -4.17 -4.01 -4.26
C LEU A 426 -4.42 -2.91 -3.22
N PRO A 427 -3.70 -1.77 -3.27
CA PRO A 427 -3.95 -0.63 -2.40
C PRO A 427 -5.37 -0.06 -2.59
N PRO A 428 -5.91 0.68 -1.60
CA PRO A 428 -7.16 1.41 -1.78
C PRO A 428 -7.05 2.46 -2.89
N GLY A 429 -7.95 2.43 -3.87
CA GLY A 429 -7.85 3.26 -5.06
C GLY A 429 -8.94 2.94 -6.09
N THR A 430 -8.92 3.69 -7.19
CA THR A 430 -9.74 3.41 -8.38
C THR A 430 -8.84 2.82 -9.45
N TYR A 431 -9.28 1.75 -10.08
CA TYR A 431 -8.50 1.00 -11.05
C TYR A 431 -9.29 0.78 -12.33
N GLU A 432 -8.55 0.75 -13.45
CA GLU A 432 -9.08 0.46 -14.78
C GLU A 432 -8.28 -0.72 -15.35
N PHE A 433 -8.90 -1.90 -15.36
CA PHE A 433 -8.32 -3.09 -15.97
C PHE A 433 -8.60 -3.08 -17.47
N TYR A 434 -7.53 -3.12 -18.26
CA TYR A 434 -7.60 -3.24 -19.70
C TYR A 434 -7.07 -4.61 -20.13
N VAL A 435 -7.75 -5.22 -21.09
CA VAL A 435 -7.26 -6.41 -21.80
C VAL A 435 -7.50 -6.26 -23.30
N ARG A 436 -6.51 -6.66 -24.09
CA ARG A 436 -6.57 -6.72 -25.56
C ARG A 436 -5.89 -7.99 -26.07
N VAL A 437 -6.21 -8.39 -27.29
CA VAL A 437 -5.51 -9.44 -28.00
C VAL A 437 -4.36 -8.78 -28.75
N ALA A 438 -3.15 -9.30 -28.54
CA ALA A 438 -1.96 -8.94 -29.28
C ALA A 438 -1.99 -9.60 -30.65
N SER A 439 -2.80 -9.03 -31.55
CA SER A 439 -2.80 -9.32 -32.99
C SER A 439 -2.25 -8.11 -33.75
N ALA A 440 -1.81 -8.32 -34.99
CA ALA A 440 -1.58 -7.26 -35.96
C ALA A 440 -2.73 -7.32 -36.98
N PRO A 441 -3.65 -6.34 -37.03
CA PRO A 441 -3.82 -5.17 -36.16
C PRO A 441 -4.36 -5.54 -34.77
N LEU A 442 -4.11 -4.67 -33.79
CA LEU A 442 -4.51 -4.88 -32.40
C LEU A 442 -6.04 -4.89 -32.26
N SER A 443 -6.57 -5.76 -31.39
CA SER A 443 -8.01 -5.80 -31.11
C SER A 443 -8.48 -4.54 -30.39
N GLN A 444 -9.81 -4.35 -30.37
CA GLN A 444 -10.42 -3.41 -29.44
C GLN A 444 -10.09 -3.82 -27.98
N LYS A 445 -9.87 -2.81 -27.12
CA LYS A 445 -9.60 -3.00 -25.70
C LYS A 445 -10.90 -3.19 -24.93
N LEU A 446 -10.97 -4.22 -24.09
CA LEU A 446 -11.99 -4.34 -23.06
C LEU A 446 -11.54 -3.55 -21.82
N LEU A 447 -12.45 -2.76 -21.24
CA LEU A 447 -12.23 -1.98 -20.02
C LEU A 447 -13.13 -2.52 -18.90
N TYR A 448 -12.58 -2.75 -17.73
CA TYR A 448 -13.32 -3.06 -16.50
C TYR A 448 -12.91 -2.13 -15.36
N GLN A 449 -13.89 -1.45 -14.75
CA GLN A 449 -13.64 -0.43 -13.73
C GLN A 449 -14.08 -0.91 -12.35
N PHE A 450 -13.20 -0.73 -11.36
CA PHE A 450 -13.50 -1.04 -9.96
C PHE A 450 -12.79 -0.10 -9.00
N ARG A 451 -13.30 0.00 -7.78
CA ARG A 451 -12.77 0.85 -6.71
C ARG A 451 -12.65 0.07 -5.41
N ILE A 452 -11.47 0.06 -4.82
CA ILE A 452 -11.23 -0.51 -3.49
C ILE A 452 -11.33 0.61 -2.45
N GLN A 453 -12.24 0.46 -1.50
CA GLN A 453 -12.45 1.44 -0.42
C GLN A 453 -11.29 1.43 0.58
N LYS A 454 -11.04 2.59 1.20
CA LYS A 454 -10.08 2.69 2.31
C LYS A 454 -10.57 1.88 3.52
N PRO A 455 -9.68 1.21 4.28
CA PRO A 455 -10.05 0.65 5.57
C PRO A 455 -10.66 1.70 6.49
N TRP A 456 -11.58 1.30 7.36
CA TRP A 456 -12.30 2.23 8.24
C TRP A 456 -11.37 3.08 9.13
N TYR A 457 -10.23 2.52 9.56
CA TYR A 457 -9.23 3.20 10.39
C TYR A 457 -8.36 4.22 9.64
N LEU A 458 -8.43 4.25 8.30
CA LEU A 458 -7.79 5.25 7.44
C LEU A 458 -8.80 6.25 6.84
N THR A 459 -10.02 6.28 7.36
CA THR A 459 -11.02 7.29 6.96
C THR A 459 -10.71 8.65 7.59
N ASN A 460 -11.17 9.74 6.96
CA ASN A 460 -10.94 11.09 7.48
C ASN A 460 -11.53 11.29 8.89
N TRP A 461 -12.66 10.63 9.19
CA TRP A 461 -13.26 10.66 10.53
C TRP A 461 -12.44 9.90 11.57
N ALA A 462 -11.87 8.75 11.22
CA ALA A 462 -10.95 8.03 12.11
C ALA A 462 -9.70 8.86 12.40
N LEU A 463 -9.13 9.52 11.38
CA LEU A 463 -7.99 10.42 11.55
C LEU A 463 -8.35 11.61 12.46
N ALA A 464 -9.52 12.23 12.27
CA ALA A 464 -10.01 13.29 13.14
C ALA A 464 -10.19 12.81 14.59
N ALA A 465 -10.70 11.60 14.79
CA ALA A 465 -10.82 10.99 16.12
C ALA A 465 -9.45 10.75 16.78
N TYR A 466 -8.44 10.32 16.01
CA TYR A 466 -7.06 10.18 16.52
C TYR A 466 -6.47 11.52 16.94
N VAL A 467 -6.67 12.58 16.15
CA VAL A 467 -6.25 13.94 16.50
C VAL A 467 -6.99 14.42 17.77
N ALA A 468 -8.29 14.19 17.86
CA ALA A 468 -9.08 14.56 19.04
C ALA A 468 -8.62 13.80 20.29
N LEU A 469 -8.33 12.49 20.18
CA LEU A 469 -7.78 11.69 21.27
C LEU A 469 -6.41 12.22 21.70
N LEU A 470 -5.53 12.55 20.76
CA LEU A 470 -4.22 13.13 21.04
C LEU A 470 -4.35 14.46 21.78
N LEU A 471 -5.22 15.37 21.31
CA LEU A 471 -5.49 16.64 21.98
C LEU A 471 -6.11 16.45 23.36
N GLY A 472 -6.98 15.46 23.52
CA GLY A 472 -7.58 15.07 24.80
C GLY A 472 -6.51 14.59 25.80
N LEU A 473 -5.63 13.68 25.37
CA LEU A 473 -4.51 13.21 26.17
C LEU A 473 -3.55 14.34 26.53
N LEU A 474 -3.27 15.25 25.59
CA LEU A 474 -2.42 16.42 25.82
C LEU A 474 -3.06 17.38 26.81
N LYS A 475 -4.38 17.62 26.72
CA LYS A 475 -5.14 18.42 27.69
C LYS A 475 -5.13 17.76 29.08
N VAL A 476 -5.37 16.45 29.18
CA VAL A 476 -5.30 15.72 30.45
C VAL A 476 -3.89 15.80 31.04
N SER A 477 -2.85 15.63 30.23
CA SER A 477 -1.45 15.78 30.64
C SER A 477 -1.17 17.19 31.18
N LEU A 478 -1.63 18.24 30.50
CA LEU A 478 -1.52 19.62 30.95
C LEU A 478 -2.29 19.87 32.25
N LEU A 479 -3.49 19.30 32.41
CA LEU A 479 -4.27 19.41 33.64
C LEU A 479 -3.57 18.72 34.81
N LEU A 480 -3.08 17.49 34.62
CA LEU A 480 -2.31 16.75 35.63
C LEU A 480 -1.02 17.50 36.01
N HIS A 481 -0.31 18.05 35.02
CA HIS A 481 0.89 18.85 35.23
C HIS A 481 0.57 20.12 36.03
N SER A 482 -0.49 20.85 35.65
CA SER A 482 -0.93 22.05 36.36
C SER A 482 -1.39 21.76 37.80
N ALA A 483 -2.07 20.64 38.03
CA ALA A 483 -2.49 20.21 39.36
C ALA A 483 -1.29 19.82 40.24
N HIS A 484 -0.28 19.16 39.64
CA HIS A 484 0.98 18.86 40.31
C HIS A 484 1.72 20.16 40.72
N LEU A 485 1.81 21.13 39.81
CA LEU A 485 2.41 22.45 40.09
C LEU A 485 1.64 23.22 41.18
N GLN A 486 0.30 23.18 41.16
CA GLN A 486 -0.50 23.81 42.22
C GLN A 486 -0.29 23.15 43.58
N LYS A 487 -0.11 21.82 43.62
CA LYS A 487 0.21 21.11 44.85
C LYS A 487 1.58 21.53 45.40
N GLN A 488 2.61 21.56 44.55
CA GLN A 488 3.95 22.05 44.94
C GLN A 488 3.90 23.50 45.43
N LYS A 489 3.13 24.37 44.77
CA LYS A 489 2.98 25.77 45.18
C LYS A 489 2.31 25.89 46.56
N LYS A 490 1.27 25.10 46.82
CA LYS A 490 0.59 25.07 48.14
C LYS A 490 1.51 24.54 49.24
N GLU A 491 2.29 23.50 48.96
CA GLU A 491 3.28 22.97 49.91
C GLU A 491 4.32 24.05 50.26
N LEU A 492 4.86 24.72 49.25
CA LEU A 492 5.81 25.84 49.45
C LEU A 492 5.19 27.03 50.20
N GLU A 493 3.93 27.38 49.91
CA GLU A 493 3.21 28.43 50.64
C GLU A 493 2.97 28.04 52.10
N SER A 494 2.68 26.76 52.37
CA SER A 494 2.49 26.26 53.75
C SER A 494 3.79 26.26 54.55
N GLU A 495 4.91 25.89 53.92
CA GLU A 495 6.24 25.95 54.53
C GLU A 495 6.62 27.39 54.87
N LYS A 496 6.37 28.33 53.94
CA LYS A 496 6.58 29.77 54.18
C LYS A 496 5.69 30.33 55.29
N GLN A 497 4.46 29.84 55.42
CA GLN A 497 3.57 30.22 56.53
C GLN A 497 4.07 29.70 57.87
N GLN A 498 4.58 28.47 57.92
CA GLN A 498 5.19 27.91 59.12
C GLN A 498 6.44 28.69 59.54
N GLU A 499 7.28 29.07 58.58
CA GLU A 499 8.46 29.91 58.84
C GLU A 499 8.06 31.29 59.39
N LEU A 500 7.03 31.93 58.80
CA LEU A 500 6.48 33.20 59.31
C LEU A 500 5.88 33.06 60.71
N GLN A 501 5.20 31.95 61.02
CA GLN A 501 4.69 31.69 62.37
C GLN A 501 5.82 31.53 63.37
N HIS A 502 6.87 30.77 63.02
CA HIS A 502 8.05 30.62 63.86
C HIS A 502 8.73 31.97 64.14
N LEU A 503 8.88 32.81 63.11
CA LEU A 503 9.42 34.17 63.26
C LEU A 503 8.56 35.05 64.18
N LYS A 504 7.23 34.93 64.13
CA LYS A 504 6.31 35.65 65.05
C LYS A 504 6.47 35.19 66.49
N ILE A 505 6.55 33.88 66.74
CA ILE A 505 6.75 33.34 68.09
C ILE A 505 8.06 33.87 68.67
N LEU A 506 9.14 33.90 67.88
CA LEU A 506 10.42 34.47 68.31
C LEU A 506 10.32 35.96 68.65
N SER A 507 9.55 36.74 67.87
CA SER A 507 9.36 38.16 68.17
C SER A 507 8.52 38.38 69.44
N GLU A 508 7.47 37.59 69.64
CA GLU A 508 6.64 37.62 70.86
C GLU A 508 7.45 37.24 72.10
N GLN A 509 8.30 36.21 72.02
CA GLN A 509 9.24 35.87 73.09
C GLN A 509 10.19 37.03 73.39
N LYS A 510 10.65 37.74 72.36
CA LYS A 510 11.52 38.91 72.54
C LYS A 510 10.76 40.05 73.23
N ILE A 511 9.53 40.34 72.83
CA ILE A 511 8.67 41.35 73.47
C ILE A 511 8.43 40.99 74.94
N MET A 512 8.06 39.73 75.22
CA MET A 512 7.83 39.25 76.59
C MET A 512 9.08 39.38 77.47
N SER A 513 10.27 39.12 76.93
CA SER A 513 11.52 39.31 77.66
C SER A 513 11.76 40.78 78.04
N LEU A 514 11.43 41.71 77.15
CA LEU A 514 11.55 43.15 77.40
C LEU A 514 10.50 43.64 78.41
N GLU A 515 9.30 43.07 78.38
CA GLU A 515 8.23 43.41 79.33
C GLU A 515 8.55 42.90 80.74
N LYS A 516 9.15 41.70 80.85
CA LYS A 516 9.68 41.18 82.11
C LYS A 516 10.74 42.12 82.70
N GLU A 517 11.69 42.57 81.88
CA GLU A 517 12.75 43.50 82.30
C GLU A 517 12.17 44.83 82.82
N ARG A 518 11.12 45.35 82.17
CA ARG A 518 10.39 46.54 82.64
C ARG A 518 9.69 46.32 83.99
N LEU A 519 9.01 45.18 84.17
CA LEU A 519 8.32 44.82 85.41
C LEU A 519 9.28 44.71 86.60
N GLU A 520 10.46 44.13 86.40
CA GLU A 520 11.49 44.03 87.43
C GLU A 520 11.97 45.42 87.89
N GLN A 521 12.13 46.38 86.98
CA GLN A 521 12.45 47.76 87.36
C GLN A 521 11.33 48.44 88.16
N GLU A 522 10.07 48.17 87.85
CA GLU A 522 8.93 48.75 88.57
C GLU A 522 8.82 48.21 90.01
N VAL A 523 9.08 46.92 90.22
CA VAL A 523 9.15 46.30 91.56
C VAL A 523 10.28 46.90 92.39
N LEU A 524 11.42 47.16 91.75
CA LEU A 524 12.60 47.75 92.40
C LEU A 524 12.32 49.20 92.84
N HIS A 525 11.59 49.96 92.02
CA HIS A 525 11.14 51.31 92.35
C HIS A 525 10.18 51.33 93.55
N LYS A 526 9.15 50.48 93.56
CA LYS A 526 8.18 50.39 94.68
C LYS A 526 8.80 49.90 95.99
N SER A 527 9.80 49.02 95.94
CA SER A 527 10.52 48.56 97.15
C SER A 527 11.31 49.69 97.83
N HIS A 528 11.85 50.63 97.05
CA HIS A 528 12.55 51.80 97.58
C HIS A 528 11.60 52.79 98.30
N GLU A 529 10.36 52.94 97.83
CA GLU A 529 9.36 53.80 98.48
C GLU A 529 8.88 53.24 99.83
N ILE A 530 8.72 51.92 99.96
CA ILE A 530 8.26 51.28 101.20
C ILE A 530 9.31 51.40 102.32
N GLY A 531 10.61 51.28 101.99
CA GLY A 531 11.70 51.35 102.97
C GLY A 531 11.84 52.71 103.68
N THR A 532 11.57 53.81 102.98
CA THR A 532 11.67 55.17 103.53
C THR A 532 10.52 55.51 104.50
N SER A 533 9.35 54.90 104.31
CA SER A 533 8.16 55.14 105.13
C SER A 533 8.23 54.42 106.49
N ALA A 534 8.81 53.22 106.55
CA ALA A 534 8.97 52.46 107.80
C ALA A 534 9.97 53.11 108.79
N LEU A 535 11.06 53.69 108.28
CA LEU A 535 12.08 54.39 109.09
C LEU A 535 11.53 55.65 109.78
N ARG A 536 10.58 56.35 109.15
CA ARG A 536 9.92 57.54 109.73
C ARG A 536 9.01 57.18 110.91
N LEU A 537 8.43 55.99 110.90
CA LEU A 537 7.53 55.50 111.94
C LEU A 537 8.31 54.99 113.17
N ALA A 538 9.45 54.32 112.96
CA ALA A 538 10.32 53.86 114.04
C ALA A 538 10.94 55.01 114.85
N ASN A 539 11.44 56.06 114.17
CA ASN A 539 11.96 57.26 114.83
C ASN A 539 10.91 57.99 115.67
N LYS A 540 9.63 57.93 115.27
CA LYS A 540 8.53 58.57 115.99
C LYS A 540 8.19 57.85 117.30
N ASN A 541 8.26 56.51 117.32
CA ASN A 541 7.99 55.73 118.53
C ASN A 541 9.14 55.78 119.56
N GLN A 542 10.39 55.80 119.10
CA GLN A 542 11.57 55.88 119.97
C GLN A 542 11.66 57.24 120.72
N LEU A 543 11.14 58.31 120.09
CA LEU A 543 11.05 59.65 120.68
C LEU A 543 9.95 59.74 121.75
N LEU A 544 8.85 58.99 121.57
CA LEU A 544 7.74 58.92 122.53
C LEU A 544 8.10 58.12 123.79
N GLU A 545 8.96 57.11 123.66
CA GLU A 545 9.42 56.29 124.79
C GLU A 545 10.48 57.03 125.63
N SER A 546 11.42 57.74 124.98
CA SER A 546 12.42 58.58 125.67
C SER A 546 11.83 59.80 126.37
N LEU A 547 10.72 60.37 125.86
CA LEU A 547 9.96 61.44 126.53
C LEU A 547 9.19 60.93 127.76
N LYS A 548 8.71 59.68 127.74
CA LYS A 548 7.99 59.06 128.88
C LYS A 548 8.92 58.78 130.06
N GLU A 549 10.16 58.36 129.81
CA GLU A 549 11.14 58.10 130.87
C GLU A 549 11.70 59.40 131.49
N GLY A 550 11.92 60.45 130.69
CA GLY A 550 12.40 61.75 131.18
C GLY A 550 11.41 62.48 132.11
N ILE A 551 10.11 62.24 131.96
CA ILE A 551 9.05 62.87 132.78
C ILE A 551 8.88 62.16 134.14
N LEU A 552 9.29 60.89 134.26
CA LEU A 552 9.15 60.12 135.51
C LEU A 552 10.28 60.36 136.54
N GLN A 553 11.39 61.01 136.15
CA GLN A 553 12.51 61.28 137.06
C GLN A 553 12.48 62.64 137.77
N ILE A 554 11.58 63.58 137.40
CA ILE A 554 11.53 64.94 137.98
C ILE A 554 10.17 65.21 138.66
N LYS A 555 9.88 64.51 139.76
CA LYS A 555 9.00 65.01 140.84
C LYS A 555 9.15 64.24 142.17
N LYS A 556 10.36 64.25 142.74
CA LYS A 556 10.57 64.28 144.18
C LYS A 556 11.45 65.51 144.49
N ALA A 557 11.02 66.30 145.47
CA ALA A 557 11.69 67.45 146.09
C ALA A 557 11.53 68.85 145.44
N PRO A 558 11.49 69.93 146.27
CA PRO A 558 10.66 71.11 146.05
C PRO A 558 11.41 72.43 145.81
N ASP A 559 10.60 73.43 145.41
CA ASP A 559 10.77 74.89 145.56
C ASP A 559 11.90 75.60 144.82
N THR A 560 11.64 75.97 143.56
CA THR A 560 11.42 77.37 143.09
C THR A 560 11.72 77.51 141.58
N GLN A 561 10.77 77.09 140.72
CA GLN A 561 10.70 77.53 139.31
C GLN A 561 9.31 77.23 138.70
N LYS A 562 8.24 77.60 139.43
CA LYS A 562 6.83 77.39 139.03
C LYS A 562 6.39 78.16 137.76
N ALA A 563 7.24 79.00 137.17
CA ALA A 563 6.91 79.75 135.96
C ALA A 563 7.29 79.05 134.63
N ALA A 564 8.24 78.10 134.64
CA ALA A 564 8.69 77.41 133.42
C ALA A 564 7.84 76.17 133.08
N ILE A 565 7.36 75.45 134.11
CA ILE A 565 6.57 74.22 133.97
C ILE A 565 5.14 74.50 133.48
N ALA A 566 4.56 75.65 133.84
CA ALA A 566 3.24 76.05 133.36
C ALA A 566 3.20 76.40 131.86
N LYS A 567 4.34 76.74 131.24
CA LYS A 567 4.46 77.06 129.82
C LYS A 567 4.61 75.79 128.95
N LEU A 568 5.27 74.76 129.48
CA LEU A 568 5.45 73.47 128.81
C LEU A 568 4.17 72.61 128.84
N VAL A 569 3.39 72.65 129.92
CA VAL A 569 2.08 71.97 129.98
C VAL A 569 1.08 72.59 128.99
N ARG A 570 1.10 73.92 128.78
CA ARG A 570 0.24 74.57 127.76
C ARG A 570 0.61 74.25 126.31
N LEU A 571 1.87 73.94 126.00
CA LEU A 571 2.31 73.51 124.66
C LEU A 571 1.99 72.05 124.36
N ILE A 572 1.84 71.22 125.41
CA ILE A 572 1.48 69.81 125.32
C ILE A 572 -0.06 69.65 125.20
N ASP A 573 -0.83 70.48 125.92
CA ASP A 573 -2.30 70.49 125.78
C ASP A 573 -2.78 71.08 124.44
N SER A 574 -1.97 71.92 123.77
CA SER A 574 -2.32 72.53 122.47
C SER A 574 -2.05 71.67 121.24
N ASN A 575 -1.43 70.49 121.39
CA ASN A 575 -1.14 69.56 120.28
C ASN A 575 -1.88 68.21 120.40
N LEU A 576 -2.66 68.01 121.48
CA LEU A 576 -3.35 66.75 121.74
C LEU A 576 -4.85 66.79 121.46
N ASN A 577 -5.39 67.84 120.85
CA ASN A 577 -6.77 67.85 120.34
C ASN A 577 -7.02 68.98 119.33
N SER A 578 -7.16 68.63 118.05
CA SER A 578 -8.02 69.38 117.14
C SER A 578 -8.54 68.46 116.03
N ASN A 579 -9.83 68.10 116.14
CA ASN A 579 -10.88 67.84 115.14
C ASN A 579 -10.62 67.55 113.64
N ASP A 580 -9.40 67.40 113.14
CA ASP A 580 -9.10 67.23 111.71
C ASP A 580 -9.17 65.77 111.22
N ASP A 581 -9.07 64.78 112.12
CA ASP A 581 -9.12 63.36 111.73
C ASP A 581 -10.50 62.92 111.20
N TRP A 582 -11.58 63.59 111.62
CA TRP A 582 -12.92 63.31 111.10
C TRP A 582 -13.15 63.94 109.72
N LEU A 583 -12.66 65.16 109.47
CA LEU A 583 -12.80 65.80 108.16
C LEU A 583 -12.02 65.01 107.09
N LEU A 584 -10.84 64.48 107.46
CA LEU A 584 -10.01 63.65 106.58
C LEU A 584 -10.65 62.27 106.29
N PHE A 585 -11.33 61.67 107.28
CA PHE A 585 -12.08 60.43 107.10
C PHE A 585 -13.36 60.64 106.26
N GLU A 586 -14.13 61.70 106.52
CA GLU A 586 -15.36 62.03 105.80
C GLU A 586 -15.08 62.35 104.32
N THR A 587 -13.99 63.06 104.03
CA THR A 587 -13.57 63.37 102.65
C THR A 587 -13.15 62.10 101.89
N ASN A 588 -12.37 61.22 102.52
CA ASN A 588 -11.91 59.97 101.88
C ASN A 588 -13.02 58.91 101.75
N PHE A 589 -13.96 58.85 102.70
CA PHE A 589 -15.08 57.89 102.65
C PHE A 589 -16.19 58.33 101.67
N ASN A 590 -16.52 59.62 101.61
CA ASN A 590 -17.51 60.15 100.66
C ASN A 590 -17.08 59.99 99.19
N HIS A 591 -15.77 60.02 98.91
CA HIS A 591 -15.24 59.84 97.55
C HIS A 591 -15.34 58.40 97.03
N ILE A 592 -15.45 57.41 97.93
CA ILE A 592 -15.48 55.97 97.62
C ILE A 592 -16.91 55.40 97.72
N ASN A 593 -17.78 56.01 98.54
CA ASN A 593 -19.11 55.47 98.85
C ASN A 593 -20.25 56.51 98.71
N SER A 594 -20.15 57.49 97.82
CA SER A 594 -21.14 58.58 97.65
C SER A 594 -22.60 58.08 97.55
N LYS A 595 -22.85 57.06 96.73
CA LYS A 595 -24.19 56.48 96.51
C LYS A 595 -24.81 55.83 97.75
N PHE A 596 -24.02 55.43 98.74
CA PHE A 596 -24.53 54.75 99.93
C PHE A 596 -25.27 55.72 100.86
N TYR A 597 -24.75 56.95 101.03
CA TYR A 597 -25.41 57.97 101.84
C TYR A 597 -26.71 58.46 101.20
N GLU A 598 -26.71 58.68 99.89
CA GLU A 598 -27.89 59.09 99.14
C GLU A 598 -29.03 58.10 99.33
N HIS A 599 -28.83 56.82 99.01
CA HIS A 599 -29.85 55.78 99.14
C HIS A 599 -30.36 55.57 100.57
N LEU A 600 -29.47 55.63 101.58
CA LEU A 600 -29.88 55.41 102.97
C LEU A 600 -30.70 56.59 103.52
N SER A 601 -30.36 57.81 103.12
CA SER A 601 -31.09 59.03 103.51
C SER A 601 -32.46 59.16 102.83
N GLU A 602 -32.57 58.74 101.56
CA GLU A 602 -33.81 58.78 100.79
C GLU A 602 -34.82 57.74 101.28
N LYS A 603 -34.37 56.52 101.58
CA LYS A 603 -35.25 55.42 102.02
C LYS A 603 -35.64 55.50 103.50
N TYR A 604 -34.79 56.09 104.34
CA TYR A 604 -35.02 56.20 105.79
C TYR A 604 -34.79 57.63 106.30
N PRO A 605 -35.67 58.58 105.94
CA PRO A 605 -35.48 60.01 106.25
C PRO A 605 -35.51 60.35 107.76
N HIS A 606 -35.93 59.42 108.61
CA HIS A 606 -35.98 59.60 110.07
C HIS A 606 -34.66 59.26 110.79
N LEU A 607 -33.61 58.84 110.08
CA LEU A 607 -32.28 58.59 110.65
C LEU A 607 -31.56 59.90 110.98
N SER A 608 -30.97 59.98 112.18
CA SER A 608 -30.16 61.15 112.56
C SER A 608 -28.77 61.07 111.95
N SER A 609 -28.04 62.19 111.84
CA SER A 609 -26.65 62.21 111.36
C SER A 609 -25.73 61.26 112.15
N ASN A 610 -25.99 61.08 113.45
CA ASN A 610 -25.26 60.15 114.31
C ASN A 610 -25.61 58.67 114.07
N ASP A 611 -26.77 58.40 113.48
CA ASP A 611 -27.17 57.06 113.04
C ASP A 611 -26.51 56.74 111.68
N LEU A 612 -26.52 57.70 110.75
CA LEU A 612 -25.83 57.57 109.44
C LEU A 612 -24.33 57.32 109.62
N ARG A 613 -23.67 58.06 110.52
CA ARG A 613 -22.26 57.85 110.88
C ARG A 613 -22.01 56.45 111.43
N PHE A 614 -22.95 55.93 112.21
CA PHE A 614 -22.84 54.58 112.77
C PHE A 614 -23.02 53.50 111.69
N CYS A 615 -23.91 53.71 110.72
CA CYS A 615 -24.06 52.83 109.54
C CYS A 615 -22.78 52.78 108.69
N ALA A 616 -22.09 53.91 108.50
CA ALA A 616 -20.84 53.95 107.73
C ALA A 616 -19.74 53.09 108.37
N PHE A 617 -19.57 53.17 109.69
CA PHE A 617 -18.62 52.30 110.40
C PHE A 617 -18.98 50.81 110.31
N LEU A 618 -20.28 50.49 110.34
CA LEU A 618 -20.74 49.11 110.16
C LEU A 618 -20.50 48.61 108.72
N LYS A 619 -20.64 49.47 107.71
CA LYS A 619 -20.33 49.14 106.31
C LYS A 619 -18.85 48.80 106.09
N MET A 620 -17.95 49.36 106.88
CA MET A 620 -16.52 49.00 106.86
C MET A 620 -16.22 47.65 107.54
N ASN A 621 -17.24 46.88 107.88
CA ASN A 621 -17.15 45.56 108.51
C ASN A 621 -16.39 45.56 109.85
N LEU A 622 -16.42 46.67 110.58
CA LEU A 622 -15.81 46.78 111.89
C LEU A 622 -16.63 46.04 112.95
N SER A 623 -15.96 45.26 113.79
CA SER A 623 -16.57 44.54 114.90
C SER A 623 -16.99 45.49 116.03
N THR A 624 -17.95 45.08 116.86
CA THR A 624 -18.41 45.88 118.02
C THR A 624 -17.26 46.21 118.99
N LYS A 625 -16.25 45.33 119.10
CA LYS A 625 -15.05 45.58 119.91
C LYS A 625 -14.16 46.69 119.32
N GLU A 626 -13.94 46.69 118.01
CA GLU A 626 -13.17 47.73 117.32
C GLU A 626 -13.88 49.08 117.38
N LEU A 627 -15.21 49.08 117.21
CA LEU A 627 -16.02 50.30 117.35
C LEU A 627 -16.02 50.86 118.76
N SER A 628 -15.97 50.00 119.78
CA SER A 628 -15.88 50.41 121.19
C SER A 628 -14.57 51.13 121.47
N ALA A 629 -13.45 50.61 120.92
CA ALA A 629 -12.14 51.24 121.02
C ALA A 629 -12.08 52.56 120.22
N LEU A 630 -12.59 52.57 118.98
CA LEU A 630 -12.56 53.73 118.09
C LEU A 630 -13.38 54.91 118.63
N LEU A 631 -14.59 54.64 119.13
CA LEU A 631 -15.51 55.68 119.60
C LEU A 631 -15.36 55.99 121.09
N ASN A 632 -14.50 55.24 121.79
CA ASN A 632 -14.31 55.33 123.24
C ASN A 632 -15.64 55.24 124.03
N VAL A 633 -16.49 54.27 123.64
CA VAL A 633 -17.79 54.01 124.29
C VAL A 633 -17.90 52.53 124.65
N SER A 634 -18.62 52.20 125.72
CA SER A 634 -18.82 50.80 126.15
C SER A 634 -19.51 49.95 125.09
N VAL A 635 -19.12 48.67 125.01
CA VAL A 635 -19.75 47.65 124.12
C VAL A 635 -21.27 47.61 124.31
N ARG A 636 -21.75 47.69 125.57
CA ARG A 636 -23.18 47.70 125.91
C ARG A 636 -23.92 48.91 125.33
N SER A 637 -23.28 50.07 125.27
CA SER A 637 -23.85 51.27 124.64
C SER A 637 -23.98 51.10 123.12
N LEU A 638 -23.02 50.41 122.48
CA LEU A 638 -23.06 50.14 121.05
C LEU A 638 -24.12 49.09 120.68
N GLU A 639 -24.31 48.05 121.50
CA GLU A 639 -25.39 47.07 121.31
C GLU A 639 -26.78 47.72 121.39
N LEU A 640 -27.00 48.60 122.37
CA LEU A 640 -28.23 49.40 122.46
C LEU A 640 -28.41 50.30 121.24
N LYS A 641 -27.32 50.88 120.71
CA LYS A 641 -27.35 51.69 119.48
C LYS A 641 -27.69 50.84 118.25
N ARG A 642 -27.14 49.63 118.11
CA ARG A 642 -27.50 48.66 117.05
C ARG A 642 -28.97 48.25 117.14
N TYR A 643 -29.48 47.97 118.34
CA TYR A 643 -30.89 47.63 118.57
C TYR A 643 -31.83 48.77 118.15
N ARG A 644 -31.52 50.01 118.56
CA ARG A 644 -32.27 51.20 118.13
C ARG A 644 -32.22 51.40 116.62
N LEU A 645 -31.05 51.20 116.02
CA LEU A 645 -30.86 51.34 114.58
C LEU A 645 -31.67 50.30 113.79
N ARG A 646 -31.69 49.04 114.22
CA ARG A 646 -32.56 47.99 113.62
C ARG A 646 -34.03 48.39 113.62
N LYS A 647 -34.51 48.94 114.75
CA LYS A 647 -35.91 49.39 114.87
C LYS A 647 -36.21 50.58 113.94
N LYS A 648 -35.24 51.47 113.72
CA LYS A 648 -35.37 52.60 112.78
C LYS A 648 -35.30 52.20 111.30
N LEU A 649 -34.62 51.08 110.99
CA LEU A 649 -34.50 50.52 109.64
C LEU A 649 -35.60 49.50 109.32
N GLU A 650 -36.56 49.30 110.23
CA GLU A 650 -37.69 48.36 110.08
C GLU A 650 -37.27 46.90 109.80
N LEU A 651 -36.11 46.48 110.31
CA LEU A 651 -35.58 45.13 110.09
C LEU A 651 -36.29 44.08 110.93
N SER A 652 -36.62 42.94 110.32
CA SER A 652 -37.17 41.78 111.01
C SER A 652 -36.17 41.16 111.98
N HIS A 653 -36.62 40.30 112.91
CA HIS A 653 -35.73 39.73 113.94
C HIS A 653 -34.65 38.80 113.35
N GLU A 654 -34.89 38.25 112.16
CA GLU A 654 -34.01 37.28 111.49
C GLU A 654 -32.95 37.92 110.57
N GLU A 655 -33.08 39.20 110.21
CA GLU A 655 -32.12 39.87 109.33
C GLU A 655 -30.87 40.38 110.08
N ASN A 656 -29.67 40.21 109.52
CA ASN A 656 -28.43 40.75 110.08
C ASN A 656 -28.23 42.22 109.66
N LEU A 657 -28.08 43.11 110.64
CA LEU A 657 -27.88 44.55 110.42
C LEU A 657 -26.65 44.87 109.56
N THR A 658 -25.54 44.14 109.74
CA THR A 658 -24.31 44.39 108.97
C THR A 658 -24.49 43.94 107.53
N ASP A 659 -25.06 42.74 107.31
CA ASP A 659 -25.28 42.19 105.96
C ASP A 659 -26.29 43.01 105.16
N PHE A 660 -27.34 43.52 105.83
CA PHE A 660 -28.30 44.46 105.23
C PHE A 660 -27.65 45.77 104.79
N LEU A 661 -26.72 46.33 105.58
CA LEU A 661 -26.02 47.55 105.19
C LEU A 661 -24.99 47.32 104.07
N LEU A 662 -24.40 46.12 103.99
CA LEU A 662 -23.52 45.72 102.89
C LEU A 662 -24.29 45.48 101.59
N SER A 663 -25.56 45.06 101.66
CA SER A 663 -26.40 44.86 100.47
C SER A 663 -26.94 46.17 99.85
N ILE A 664 -26.84 47.31 100.56
CA ILE A 664 -27.28 48.64 100.09
C ILE A 664 -26.20 49.33 99.21
N SER A 665 -25.31 48.58 98.56
CA SER A 665 -24.32 49.16 97.64
C SER A 665 -24.27 48.51 96.26
N SER A 666 -24.89 49.23 95.31
CA SER A 666 -24.52 49.34 93.89
C SER A 666 -24.58 50.81 93.49
#